data_AF-A0A0H5SDR8-F1
#
_entry.id   AF-A0A0H5SDR8-F1
#
_cell.length_a   1.000
_cell.length_b   1.000
_cell.length_c   1.000
_cell.angle_alpha   90.00
_cell.angle_beta   90.00
_cell.angle_gamma   90.00
#
_symmetry.space_group_name_H-M   'P 1'
#
loop_
_entity.id
_entity.type
_entity.pdbx_description
1 polymer ?
#
loop_
_entity_poly.entity_id
_entity_poly.type
_entity_poly.pdbx_seq_one_letter_code
_entity_poly.pdbx_strand_id
1 'polypeptide(L)'
;MTAQMKDQLMKKRTFMLFIIAFVVFGFIFWPGKATYAKEETVYSDGIYRYIIKDNNEKKVQLIGIESDKATKELYIPGKVFINNIEYTVDLVDIYYEYYSNEKYAKFYSSVSKINVADNFTGSLRNLTFAFENLEAIEFYGKDVPKEVDILLFYWNLKDFLFIVPKGTENAYSKVINIYIHYYFYSDLYEQDIEVKPTIISGNSKDIEFSYFAKDGFIYRVTKSAKKGKGKVELVGITHSLKLDYLKLPDKVSHNGYTYELTKLRHFALLGCGARVIVVPDSVTEMEGRVFDSTVELLFLSKNCKKIPSYMVADENSETNLRFVYVPEGVTTISDYAFNNIPLNTASIILPTTVTKAGKNSLYTFKLVTFLNKKPLDNVAAAVKKGTTVKVDKSAVSAYKKILGSKASVVEAKKIVKTKDIKVNKEELKLSTYNTATLTGTLSKGSNETIYWLSANPDILEVSSKGVITPKKAGTTYVVAYTRTSGRHKAVKVTVTEAIFDDGIFTYRITDPSKKTVTLCEIRPDKSLKTLTIPETVTYKKVKYTVTSVIANPDDPAVPLIPEKYSNNKIKTIIFPKSITGKVGYLGVLKNIESITFKGTKAPEAICNWYEDGGLLAWQAVIYVPKKCVSAYTSALWLRAYDTYQQNHYGCIMDFNVVETGNDQVKRFVADGILYHVTKYASKKNSGEVIVKGADVNLKKIVIKNTVKYKGYTYKVTAISRGAIDYKGKEVYIDKSVKRN
;
A
#
# COMPACT_ATOMS: atom_id res chain seq x y z
N MET A 1 30.22 8.48 27.08
CA MET A 1 29.21 7.41 26.87
C MET A 1 28.44 7.24 28.18
N THR A 2 27.18 7.70 28.23
CA THR A 2 26.41 7.86 29.47
C THR A 2 25.87 6.52 30.00
N ALA A 3 25.54 6.45 31.29
CA ALA A 3 24.95 5.25 31.90
C ALA A 3 23.67 4.77 31.17
N GLN A 4 22.92 5.71 30.58
CA GLN A 4 21.77 5.43 29.69
C GLN A 4 22.16 4.75 28.37
N MET A 5 23.32 5.05 27.78
CA MET A 5 23.81 4.36 26.57
C MET A 5 24.32 2.95 26.88
N LYS A 6 24.89 2.71 28.06
CA LYS A 6 25.27 1.35 28.52
C LYS A 6 24.04 0.51 28.84
N ASP A 7 23.00 1.08 29.44
CA ASP A 7 21.72 0.40 29.68
C ASP A 7 20.97 0.10 28.36
N GLN A 8 21.06 0.99 27.35
CA GLN A 8 20.53 0.73 26.00
C GLN A 8 21.35 -0.31 25.21
N LEU A 9 22.67 -0.37 25.37
CA LEU A 9 23.49 -1.43 24.74
C LEU A 9 23.31 -2.78 25.45
N MET A 10 23.15 -2.78 26.78
CA MET A 10 22.80 -3.97 27.56
C MET A 10 21.41 -4.46 27.18
N LYS A 11 20.39 -3.58 27.10
CA LYS A 11 19.03 -3.93 26.64
C LYS A 11 18.99 -4.34 25.17
N LYS A 12 19.82 -3.77 24.28
CA LYS A 12 19.98 -4.27 22.90
C LYS A 12 20.61 -5.67 22.85
N ARG A 13 21.54 -5.99 23.77
CA ARG A 13 22.08 -7.34 23.95
C ARG A 13 21.04 -8.30 24.56
N THR A 14 20.24 -7.85 25.53
CA THR A 14 19.13 -8.63 26.11
C THR A 14 18.00 -8.84 25.11
N PHE A 15 17.76 -7.89 24.20
CA PHE A 15 16.76 -7.95 23.13
C PHE A 15 17.24 -8.81 21.95
N MET A 16 18.52 -8.77 21.58
CA MET A 16 19.11 -9.78 20.67
C MET A 16 19.07 -11.18 21.29
N LEU A 17 19.27 -11.31 22.60
CA LEU A 17 19.09 -12.58 23.32
C LEU A 17 17.60 -13.01 23.40
N PHE A 18 16.64 -12.09 23.33
CA PHE A 18 15.20 -12.39 23.27
C PHE A 18 14.70 -12.76 21.87
N ILE A 19 15.27 -12.18 20.81
CA ILE A 19 15.03 -12.60 19.42
C ILE A 19 15.70 -13.95 19.15
N ILE A 20 16.88 -14.18 19.73
CA ILE A 20 17.42 -15.52 19.85
C ILE A 20 16.41 -16.35 20.64
N ALA A 21 15.90 -15.96 21.82
CA ALA A 21 14.92 -16.74 22.60
C ALA A 21 13.59 -17.09 21.89
N PHE A 22 13.04 -16.27 20.97
CA PHE A 22 11.79 -16.62 20.25
C PHE A 22 12.05 -17.51 19.03
N VAL A 23 13.15 -17.28 18.31
CA VAL A 23 13.66 -18.26 17.36
C VAL A 23 14.06 -19.54 18.09
N VAL A 24 14.56 -19.43 19.31
CA VAL A 24 15.00 -20.51 20.21
C VAL A 24 13.85 -21.13 21.01
N PHE A 25 12.64 -20.56 21.08
CA PHE A 25 11.45 -21.29 21.54
C PHE A 25 10.82 -22.08 20.37
N GLY A 26 11.04 -21.62 19.13
CA GLY A 26 10.93 -22.45 17.93
C GLY A 26 12.06 -23.48 17.76
N PHE A 27 13.16 -23.38 18.52
CA PHE A 27 14.35 -24.25 18.43
C PHE A 27 14.81 -24.94 19.74
N ILE A 28 14.13 -24.80 20.88
CA ILE A 28 14.40 -25.48 22.17
C ILE A 28 13.06 -26.01 22.71
N PHE A 29 12.45 -26.96 21.99
CA PHE A 29 12.54 -28.38 22.34
C PHE A 29 13.59 -29.19 21.57
N TRP A 30 14.68 -28.56 21.11
CA TRP A 30 15.90 -29.27 20.77
C TRP A 30 16.83 -29.34 22.00
N PRO A 31 17.11 -30.52 22.59
CA PRO A 31 18.23 -30.66 23.51
C PRO A 31 19.52 -30.57 22.69
N GLY A 32 20.21 -29.44 22.80
CA GLY A 32 21.55 -29.24 22.23
C GLY A 32 22.60 -30.07 22.96
N LYS A 33 22.72 -31.35 22.60
CA LYS A 33 24.02 -31.96 22.32
C LYS A 33 24.09 -32.11 20.81
N ALA A 34 25.20 -31.68 20.21
CA ALA A 34 25.52 -31.97 18.82
C ALA A 34 25.69 -33.48 18.63
N THR A 35 24.57 -34.18 18.49
CA THR A 35 24.46 -35.41 17.74
C THR A 35 23.95 -35.00 16.37
N TYR A 36 24.69 -35.34 15.30
CA TYR A 36 24.19 -35.29 13.93
C TYR A 36 22.70 -35.66 13.94
N ALA A 37 21.82 -34.74 13.50
CA ALA A 37 20.41 -35.05 13.40
C ALA A 37 20.33 -36.32 12.55
N LYS A 38 19.85 -37.42 13.15
CA LYS A 38 19.52 -38.62 12.38
C LYS A 38 18.63 -38.14 11.25
N GLU A 39 18.97 -38.48 10.01
CA GLU A 39 18.01 -38.39 8.90
C GLU A 39 16.77 -39.16 9.35
N GLU A 40 15.72 -38.44 9.76
CA GLU A 40 14.46 -39.06 10.15
C GLU A 40 13.90 -39.72 8.90
N THR A 41 13.69 -41.04 8.95
CA THR A 41 13.18 -41.77 7.80
C THR A 41 11.76 -41.30 7.50
N VAL A 42 11.57 -40.72 6.31
CA VAL A 42 10.27 -40.30 5.82
C VAL A 42 9.57 -41.49 5.17
N TYR A 43 8.38 -41.80 5.65
CA TYR A 43 7.52 -42.84 5.11
C TYR A 43 6.42 -42.23 4.25
N SER A 44 5.98 -42.97 3.23
CA SER A 44 4.95 -42.55 2.29
C SER A 44 3.85 -43.61 2.23
N ASP A 45 2.59 -43.17 2.22
CA ASP A 45 1.43 -44.01 1.90
C ASP A 45 0.88 -43.71 0.48
N GLY A 46 1.71 -43.08 -0.35
CA GLY A 46 1.34 -42.54 -1.65
C GLY A 46 1.29 -41.02 -1.60
N ILE A 47 0.24 -40.44 -1.00
CA ILE A 47 -0.01 -39.00 -1.01
C ILE A 47 0.59 -38.31 0.21
N TYR A 48 0.50 -38.91 1.39
CA TYR A 48 0.96 -38.31 2.64
C TYR A 48 2.40 -38.73 2.95
N ARG A 49 3.09 -37.90 3.72
CA ARG A 49 4.45 -38.13 4.21
C ARG A 49 4.44 -38.12 5.73
N TYR A 50 5.08 -39.12 6.33
CA TYR A 50 5.05 -39.36 7.75
C TYR A 50 6.44 -39.56 8.34
N ILE A 51 6.58 -39.19 9.62
CA ILE A 51 7.71 -39.55 10.46
C ILE A 51 7.18 -40.32 11.68
N ILE A 52 7.79 -41.46 12.00
CA ILE A 52 7.47 -42.20 13.22
C ILE A 52 8.07 -41.45 14.42
N LYS A 53 7.21 -40.91 15.29
CA LYS A 53 7.62 -40.18 16.50
C LYS A 53 7.86 -41.11 17.68
N ASP A 54 7.04 -42.16 17.79
CA ASP A 54 7.17 -43.17 18.82
C ASP A 54 6.80 -44.55 18.24
N ASN A 55 7.79 -45.44 18.14
CA ASN A 55 7.58 -46.77 17.61
C ASN A 55 6.96 -47.75 18.64
N ASN A 56 7.05 -47.46 19.93
CA ASN A 56 6.45 -48.26 21.00
C ASN A 56 4.96 -47.93 21.13
N GLU A 57 4.63 -46.64 21.15
CA GLU A 57 3.25 -46.15 21.21
C GLU A 57 2.55 -46.16 19.85
N LYS A 58 3.27 -46.53 18.78
CA LYS A 58 2.77 -46.54 17.40
C LYS A 58 2.19 -45.19 16.97
N LYS A 59 2.97 -44.13 17.14
CA LYS A 59 2.60 -42.75 16.78
C LYS A 59 3.43 -42.18 15.63
N VAL A 60 2.76 -41.48 14.73
CA VAL A 60 3.38 -40.78 13.60
C VAL A 60 3.00 -39.30 13.57
N GLN A 61 3.85 -38.50 12.93
CA GLN A 61 3.58 -37.12 12.54
C GLN A 61 3.37 -37.07 11.02
N LEU A 62 2.29 -36.43 10.57
CA LEU A 62 2.06 -36.11 9.15
C LEU A 62 2.78 -34.78 8.86
N ILE A 63 3.80 -34.85 7.99
CA ILE A 63 4.73 -33.75 7.70
C ILE A 63 4.57 -33.13 6.32
N GLY A 64 3.89 -33.81 5.39
CA GLY A 64 3.87 -33.41 3.99
C GLY A 64 2.79 -34.09 3.18
N ILE A 65 2.40 -33.45 2.08
CA ILE A 65 1.44 -33.98 1.11
C ILE A 65 2.00 -33.74 -0.30
N GLU A 66 2.08 -34.79 -1.09
CA GLU A 66 2.59 -34.73 -2.45
C GLU A 66 1.48 -35.01 -3.46
N SER A 67 0.87 -33.94 -3.97
CA SER A 67 -0.18 -34.01 -5.00
C SER A 67 -0.09 -32.80 -5.93
N ASP A 68 -0.21 -33.04 -7.23
CA ASP A 68 -0.32 -32.00 -8.28
C ASP A 68 -1.79 -31.74 -8.71
N LYS A 69 -2.73 -32.53 -8.18
CA LYS A 69 -4.16 -32.45 -8.50
C LYS A 69 -4.84 -31.45 -7.58
N ALA A 70 -5.43 -30.41 -8.15
CA ALA A 70 -6.27 -29.47 -7.39
C ALA A 70 -7.48 -30.19 -6.76
N THR A 71 -7.74 -29.91 -5.49
CA THR A 71 -8.92 -30.38 -4.76
C THR A 71 -9.38 -29.31 -3.79
N LYS A 72 -10.69 -29.11 -3.66
CA LYS A 72 -11.25 -28.19 -2.67
C LYS A 72 -11.23 -28.78 -1.26
N GLU A 73 -11.36 -30.10 -1.17
CA GLU A 73 -11.46 -30.81 0.10
C GLU A 73 -10.27 -31.75 0.26
N LEU A 74 -9.65 -31.71 1.44
CA LEU A 74 -8.56 -32.59 1.85
C LEU A 74 -9.01 -33.43 3.05
N TYR A 75 -8.66 -34.71 3.07
CA TYR A 75 -8.98 -35.61 4.18
C TYR A 75 -7.73 -35.91 5.02
N ILE A 76 -7.77 -35.65 6.33
CA ILE A 76 -6.70 -36.00 7.26
C ILE A 76 -7.06 -37.31 7.98
N PRO A 77 -6.24 -38.37 7.82
CA PRO A 77 -6.48 -39.64 8.49
C PRO A 77 -6.08 -39.60 9.98
N GLY A 78 -6.79 -40.35 10.83
CA GLY A 78 -6.38 -40.59 12.22
C GLY A 78 -5.44 -41.78 12.40
N LYS A 79 -5.35 -42.65 11.39
CA LYS A 79 -4.48 -43.84 11.37
C LYS A 79 -3.86 -44.07 10.00
N VAL A 80 -2.69 -44.70 9.96
CA VAL A 80 -1.97 -45.06 8.73
C VAL A 80 -1.25 -46.40 8.89
N PHE A 81 -1.08 -47.15 7.80
CA PHE A 81 -0.24 -48.34 7.77
C PHE A 81 1.14 -48.02 7.18
N ILE A 82 2.20 -48.27 7.95
CA ILE A 82 3.58 -48.16 7.50
C ILE A 82 4.23 -49.53 7.68
N ASN A 83 4.71 -50.12 6.58
CA ASN A 83 5.30 -51.47 6.59
C ASN A 83 4.39 -52.52 7.25
N ASN A 84 3.09 -52.50 6.93
CA ASN A 84 2.04 -53.36 7.50
C ASN A 84 1.79 -53.22 9.02
N ILE A 85 2.34 -52.19 9.65
CA ILE A 85 2.06 -51.85 11.06
C ILE A 85 1.14 -50.63 11.08
N GLU A 86 0.06 -50.71 11.85
CA GLU A 86 -0.86 -49.57 12.06
C GLU A 86 -0.24 -48.56 13.06
N TYR A 87 -0.27 -47.29 12.69
CA TYR A 87 0.13 -46.16 13.53
C TYR A 87 -1.03 -45.16 13.66
N THR A 88 -1.10 -44.49 14.81
CA THR A 88 -1.99 -43.35 15.05
C THR A 88 -1.30 -42.06 14.63
N VAL A 89 -2.02 -41.18 13.93
CA VAL A 89 -1.52 -39.84 13.58
C VAL A 89 -1.66 -38.93 14.80
N ASP A 90 -0.53 -38.68 15.48
CA ASP A 90 -0.47 -37.93 16.74
C ASP A 90 -0.28 -36.42 16.53
N LEU A 91 0.33 -36.03 15.41
CA LEU A 91 0.56 -34.62 15.06
C LEU A 91 0.42 -34.43 13.54
N VAL A 92 -0.26 -33.36 13.15
CA VAL A 92 -0.24 -32.83 11.79
C VAL A 92 0.38 -31.44 11.83
N ASP A 93 1.54 -31.32 11.18
CA ASP A 93 2.29 -30.08 11.06
C ASP A 93 3.07 -30.16 9.74
N ILE A 94 2.55 -29.50 8.70
CA ILE A 94 3.08 -29.61 7.34
C ILE A 94 4.33 -28.74 7.23
N TYR A 95 5.43 -29.32 6.77
CA TYR A 95 6.70 -28.60 6.65
C TYR A 95 6.75 -27.69 5.41
N TYR A 96 7.49 -26.59 5.55
CA TYR A 96 7.61 -25.53 4.54
C TYR A 96 8.05 -26.03 3.17
N GLU A 97 8.96 -26.99 3.12
CA GLU A 97 9.48 -27.57 1.87
C GLU A 97 8.40 -28.26 1.01
N TYR A 98 7.28 -28.69 1.61
CA TYR A 98 6.19 -29.31 0.85
C TYR A 98 5.29 -28.26 0.21
N TYR A 99 4.80 -27.29 0.98
CA TYR A 99 3.87 -26.29 0.47
C TYR A 99 4.53 -25.11 -0.26
N SER A 100 5.86 -24.93 -0.13
CA SER A 100 6.65 -24.02 -0.98
C SER A 100 7.10 -24.67 -2.30
N ASN A 101 6.86 -25.96 -2.48
CA ASN A 101 7.24 -26.66 -3.71
C ASN A 101 6.31 -26.28 -4.87
N GLU A 102 6.87 -25.68 -5.93
CA GLU A 102 6.12 -25.24 -7.11
C GLU A 102 5.32 -26.37 -7.77
N LYS A 103 5.79 -27.63 -7.68
CA LYS A 103 5.09 -28.80 -8.21
C LYS A 103 3.72 -29.01 -7.54
N TYR A 104 3.60 -28.69 -6.25
CA TYR A 104 2.39 -28.93 -5.45
C TYR A 104 1.61 -27.65 -5.15
N ALA A 105 2.10 -26.48 -5.58
CA ALA A 105 1.48 -25.18 -5.32
C ALA A 105 0.00 -25.12 -5.71
N LYS A 106 -0.38 -25.74 -6.86
CA LYS A 106 -1.77 -25.80 -7.32
C LYS A 106 -2.68 -26.59 -6.37
N PHE A 107 -2.17 -27.67 -5.77
CA PHE A 107 -2.92 -28.45 -4.79
C PHE A 107 -3.12 -27.64 -3.51
N TYR A 108 -2.04 -27.15 -2.90
CA TYR A 108 -2.07 -26.42 -1.63
C TYR A 108 -2.93 -25.15 -1.70
N SER A 109 -2.85 -24.38 -2.79
CA SER A 109 -3.72 -23.22 -3.02
C SER A 109 -5.18 -23.59 -3.33
N SER A 110 -5.48 -24.82 -3.74
CA SER A 110 -6.86 -25.22 -4.06
C SER A 110 -7.67 -25.70 -2.86
N VAL A 111 -7.01 -26.17 -1.80
CA VAL A 111 -7.68 -26.72 -0.60
C VAL A 111 -8.32 -25.57 0.18
N SER A 112 -9.65 -25.62 0.31
CA SER A 112 -10.43 -24.65 1.09
C SER A 112 -11.11 -25.27 2.30
N LYS A 113 -11.17 -26.60 2.38
CA LYS A 113 -11.75 -27.34 3.50
C LYS A 113 -10.93 -28.58 3.83
N ILE A 114 -10.74 -28.81 5.12
CA ILE A 114 -10.10 -30.03 5.66
C ILE A 114 -11.14 -30.84 6.41
N ASN A 115 -11.26 -32.12 6.06
CA ASN A 115 -12.10 -33.10 6.74
C ASN A 115 -11.18 -33.99 7.60
N VAL A 116 -11.47 -34.10 8.90
CA VAL A 116 -10.64 -34.82 9.86
C VAL A 116 -11.36 -36.09 10.29
N ALA A 117 -10.66 -37.21 10.19
CA ALA A 117 -11.17 -38.54 10.51
C ALA A 117 -11.81 -38.62 11.91
N ASP A 118 -12.78 -39.51 12.05
CA ASP A 118 -13.52 -39.73 13.30
C ASP A 118 -12.67 -40.32 14.44
N ASN A 119 -11.59 -41.01 14.08
CA ASN A 119 -10.63 -41.62 14.98
C ASN A 119 -9.37 -40.76 15.24
N PHE A 120 -9.34 -39.51 14.78
CA PHE A 120 -8.21 -38.61 15.03
C PHE A 120 -8.29 -38.00 16.43
N THR A 121 -7.28 -38.27 17.26
CA THR A 121 -7.16 -37.72 18.63
C THR A 121 -5.87 -36.93 18.85
N GLY A 122 -5.06 -36.77 17.79
CA GLY A 122 -3.79 -36.05 17.81
C GLY A 122 -3.93 -34.53 17.86
N SER A 123 -2.88 -33.81 17.44
CA SER A 123 -2.85 -32.35 17.38
C SER A 123 -2.79 -31.83 15.94
N LEU A 124 -3.48 -30.75 15.63
CA LEU A 124 -3.38 -30.03 14.34
C LEU A 124 -2.71 -28.68 14.56
N ARG A 125 -1.65 -28.37 13.80
CA ARG A 125 -0.93 -27.10 13.94
C ARG A 125 -0.67 -26.44 12.59
N ASN A 126 -0.78 -25.11 12.56
CA ASN A 126 -0.28 -24.25 11.47
C ASN A 126 -0.80 -24.58 10.06
N LEU A 127 -1.97 -25.22 9.95
CA LEU A 127 -2.51 -25.64 8.64
C LEU A 127 -2.74 -24.49 7.66
N THR A 128 -3.05 -23.30 8.18
CA THR A 128 -3.24 -22.07 7.39
C THR A 128 -1.97 -21.52 6.74
N PHE A 129 -0.77 -21.95 7.19
CA PHE A 129 0.47 -21.67 6.46
C PHE A 129 0.58 -22.50 5.18
N ALA A 130 0.22 -23.78 5.28
CA ALA A 130 0.29 -24.70 4.15
C ALA A 130 -0.86 -24.47 3.17
N PHE A 131 -2.05 -24.12 3.68
CA PHE A 131 -3.28 -23.98 2.90
C PHE A 131 -3.79 -22.54 2.99
N GLU A 132 -3.27 -21.67 2.12
CA GLU A 132 -3.63 -20.24 2.08
C GLU A 132 -5.14 -20.00 1.87
N ASN A 133 -5.84 -20.97 1.27
CA ASN A 133 -7.26 -20.91 0.95
C ASN A 133 -8.18 -21.66 1.92
N LEU A 134 -7.62 -22.17 3.01
CA LEU A 134 -8.38 -22.87 4.05
C LEU A 134 -9.37 -21.92 4.76
N GLU A 135 -10.64 -22.30 4.72
CA GLU A 135 -11.76 -21.57 5.32
C GLU A 135 -12.54 -22.44 6.32
N ALA A 136 -12.43 -23.76 6.24
CA ALA A 136 -13.15 -24.66 7.13
C ALA A 136 -12.37 -25.92 7.53
N ILE A 137 -12.55 -26.35 8.78
CA ILE A 137 -12.15 -27.68 9.26
C ILE A 137 -13.38 -28.39 9.79
N GLU A 138 -13.70 -29.55 9.21
CA GLU A 138 -14.78 -30.42 9.65
C GLU A 138 -14.22 -31.65 10.36
N PHE A 139 -14.69 -31.91 11.57
CA PHE A 139 -14.34 -33.08 12.35
C PHE A 139 -15.48 -34.09 12.35
N TYR A 140 -15.17 -35.36 12.13
CA TYR A 140 -16.15 -36.44 12.23
C TYR A 140 -16.14 -37.15 13.60
N GLY A 141 -15.13 -36.89 14.43
CA GLY A 141 -14.90 -37.60 15.70
C GLY A 141 -15.67 -37.01 16.89
N LYS A 142 -16.22 -37.89 17.73
CA LYS A 142 -16.81 -37.47 19.02
C LYS A 142 -15.76 -37.23 20.08
N ASP A 143 -14.68 -38.02 20.04
CA ASP A 143 -13.50 -37.79 20.86
C ASP A 143 -12.74 -36.61 20.27
N VAL A 144 -12.52 -35.58 21.09
CA VAL A 144 -11.88 -34.34 20.61
C VAL A 144 -10.37 -34.56 20.41
N PRO A 145 -9.76 -33.88 19.42
CA PRO A 145 -8.32 -33.81 19.29
C PRO A 145 -7.66 -33.30 20.58
N LYS A 146 -6.38 -33.62 20.77
CA LYS A 146 -5.57 -33.10 21.87
C LYS A 146 -5.48 -31.56 21.82
N GLU A 147 -5.24 -31.00 20.65
CA GLU A 147 -5.05 -29.57 20.43
C GLU A 147 -5.26 -29.22 18.94
N VAL A 148 -5.86 -28.08 18.66
CA VAL A 148 -6.04 -27.55 17.30
C VAL A 148 -5.66 -26.07 17.30
N ASP A 149 -4.49 -25.75 16.74
CA ASP A 149 -3.98 -24.38 16.69
C ASP A 149 -4.03 -23.83 15.27
N ILE A 150 -4.76 -22.73 15.10
CA ILE A 150 -4.88 -22.00 13.84
C ILE A 150 -4.29 -20.60 13.99
N LEU A 151 -3.34 -20.27 13.12
CA LEU A 151 -2.76 -18.94 13.01
C LEU A 151 -3.25 -18.26 11.72
N LEU A 152 -4.02 -17.18 11.88
CA LEU A 152 -4.58 -16.42 10.77
C LEU A 152 -3.76 -15.15 10.56
N PHE A 153 -3.44 -14.84 9.31
CA PHE A 153 -2.72 -13.61 9.01
C PHE A 153 -3.67 -12.44 8.78
N TYR A 154 -3.39 -11.30 9.41
CA TYR A 154 -4.26 -10.12 9.31
C TYR A 154 -4.49 -9.63 7.88
N TRP A 155 -3.52 -9.82 6.97
CA TRP A 155 -3.62 -9.39 5.56
C TRP A 155 -4.50 -10.28 4.69
N ASN A 156 -4.81 -11.48 5.15
CA ASN A 156 -5.64 -12.45 4.43
C ASN A 156 -6.65 -13.08 5.40
N LEU A 157 -7.29 -12.25 6.22
CA LEU A 157 -8.23 -12.72 7.22
C LEU A 157 -9.52 -13.21 6.54
N LYS A 158 -9.91 -14.44 6.86
CA LYS A 158 -11.08 -15.11 6.30
C LYS A 158 -12.08 -15.47 7.38
N ASP A 159 -13.33 -15.65 6.97
CA ASP A 159 -14.40 -16.17 7.83
C ASP A 159 -14.15 -17.67 8.09
N PHE A 160 -13.34 -18.00 9.10
CA PHE A 160 -12.94 -19.39 9.36
C PHE A 160 -13.97 -20.14 10.20
N LEU A 161 -14.30 -21.37 9.78
CA LEU A 161 -15.36 -22.18 10.37
C LEU A 161 -14.84 -23.54 10.86
N PHE A 162 -15.36 -23.97 12.01
CA PHE A 162 -15.21 -25.34 12.50
C PHE A 162 -16.57 -26.04 12.48
N ILE A 163 -16.61 -27.21 11.88
CA ILE A 163 -17.81 -28.06 11.81
C ILE A 163 -17.52 -29.30 12.65
N VAL A 164 -18.37 -29.57 13.64
CA VAL A 164 -18.15 -30.67 14.60
C VAL A 164 -19.41 -31.50 14.79
N PRO A 165 -19.30 -32.74 15.33
CA PRO A 165 -20.47 -33.54 15.60
C PRO A 165 -21.44 -32.86 16.59
N LYS A 166 -22.73 -33.09 16.40
CA LYS A 166 -23.76 -32.49 17.26
C LYS A 166 -23.55 -32.88 18.74
N GLY A 167 -23.53 -31.88 19.62
CA GLY A 167 -23.36 -32.07 21.07
C GLY A 167 -21.92 -32.02 21.56
N THR A 168 -20.93 -31.85 20.67
CA THR A 168 -19.51 -31.77 21.04
C THR A 168 -18.93 -30.35 20.95
N GLU A 169 -19.73 -29.35 20.60
CA GLU A 169 -19.29 -27.97 20.32
C GLU A 169 -18.50 -27.36 21.48
N ASN A 170 -18.97 -27.56 22.72
CA ASN A 170 -18.30 -27.07 23.93
C ASN A 170 -17.04 -27.87 24.29
N ALA A 171 -16.92 -29.12 23.85
CA ALA A 171 -15.69 -29.90 24.02
C ALA A 171 -14.64 -29.42 23.02
N TYR A 172 -15.02 -29.28 21.74
CA TYR A 172 -14.14 -28.76 20.69
C TYR A 172 -13.69 -27.32 20.97
N SER A 173 -14.57 -26.45 21.50
CA SER A 173 -14.18 -25.06 21.81
C SER A 173 -13.08 -24.93 22.86
N LYS A 174 -12.79 -25.99 23.63
CA LYS A 174 -11.73 -25.99 24.66
C LYS A 174 -10.37 -26.41 24.12
N VAL A 175 -10.33 -27.08 22.97
CA VAL A 175 -9.10 -27.59 22.36
C VAL A 175 -8.71 -26.83 21.09
N ILE A 176 -9.64 -26.02 20.55
CA ILE A 176 -9.37 -25.17 19.38
C ILE A 176 -8.94 -23.78 19.84
N ASN A 177 -7.70 -23.42 19.52
CA ASN A 177 -7.14 -22.09 19.69
C ASN A 177 -7.00 -21.41 18.33
N ILE A 178 -7.42 -20.15 18.25
CA ILE A 178 -7.23 -19.33 17.05
C ILE A 178 -6.55 -18.02 17.43
N TYR A 179 -5.50 -17.69 16.71
CA TYR A 179 -4.80 -16.43 16.83
C TYR A 179 -4.80 -15.70 15.49
N ILE A 180 -5.09 -14.41 15.50
CA ILE A 180 -4.79 -13.53 14.38
C ILE A 180 -3.39 -12.98 14.62
N HIS A 181 -2.43 -13.42 13.82
CA HIS A 181 -1.10 -12.87 13.77
C HIS A 181 -1.16 -11.49 13.12
N TYR A 182 -0.93 -10.45 13.92
CA TYR A 182 -0.98 -9.06 13.50
C TYR A 182 0.44 -8.49 13.49
N TYR A 183 0.96 -8.20 12.30
CA TYR A 183 2.31 -7.69 12.10
C TYR A 183 2.30 -6.46 11.19
N PHE A 184 2.33 -5.26 11.75
CA PHE A 184 2.17 -4.03 10.96
C PHE A 184 3.41 -3.14 11.02
N TYR A 185 4.10 -2.97 9.88
CA TYR A 185 5.37 -2.23 9.68
C TYR A 185 6.62 -2.72 10.43
N SER A 186 6.50 -3.16 11.68
CA SER A 186 7.64 -3.49 12.52
C SER A 186 7.23 -4.47 13.61
N ASP A 187 8.19 -5.30 14.03
CA ASP A 187 8.10 -6.24 15.16
C ASP A 187 7.69 -5.55 16.48
N LEU A 188 7.88 -4.22 16.59
CA LEU A 188 7.44 -3.44 17.75
C LEU A 188 5.91 -3.30 17.87
N TYR A 189 5.20 -3.52 16.75
CA TYR A 189 3.74 -3.46 16.67
C TYR A 189 3.12 -4.83 16.38
N GLU A 190 3.90 -5.89 16.57
CA GLU A 190 3.47 -7.26 16.44
C GLU A 190 2.62 -7.67 17.64
N GLN A 191 1.49 -8.33 17.36
CA GLN A 191 0.64 -8.91 18.39
C GLN A 191 -0.10 -10.14 17.85
N ASP A 192 -0.22 -11.17 18.68
CA ASP A 192 -1.16 -12.26 18.44
C ASP A 192 -2.48 -11.95 19.14
N ILE A 193 -3.55 -11.91 18.35
CA ILE A 193 -4.90 -11.58 18.82
C ILE A 193 -5.68 -12.89 18.94
N GLU A 194 -5.82 -13.41 20.15
CA GLU A 194 -6.66 -14.56 20.41
C GLU A 194 -8.13 -14.27 20.04
N VAL A 195 -8.75 -15.16 19.28
CA VAL A 195 -10.16 -15.08 18.88
C VAL A 195 -10.87 -16.39 19.19
N LYS A 196 -12.14 -16.29 19.59
CA LYS A 196 -12.95 -17.48 19.84
C LYS A 196 -13.17 -18.23 18.52
N PRO A 197 -13.17 -19.57 18.49
CA PRO A 197 -13.52 -20.29 17.29
C PRO A 197 -15.00 -20.15 16.95
N THR A 198 -15.30 -20.04 15.66
CA THR A 198 -16.67 -20.16 15.15
C THR A 198 -16.96 -21.64 14.93
N ILE A 199 -17.76 -22.25 15.81
CA ILE A 199 -18.08 -23.68 15.78
C ILE A 199 -19.57 -23.87 15.49
N ILE A 200 -19.89 -24.75 14.54
CA ILE A 200 -21.25 -25.20 14.24
C ILE A 200 -21.35 -26.73 14.24
N SER A 201 -22.56 -27.25 14.42
CA SER A 201 -22.88 -28.65 14.11
C SER A 201 -23.92 -28.71 12.99
N GLY A 202 -23.62 -29.48 11.95
CA GLY A 202 -24.46 -29.63 10.76
C GLY A 202 -24.50 -28.40 9.84
N ASN A 203 -25.44 -28.42 8.89
CA ASN A 203 -25.56 -27.40 7.85
C ASN A 203 -26.35 -26.18 8.34
N SER A 204 -25.66 -25.21 8.96
CA SER A 204 -26.24 -23.91 9.30
C SER A 204 -25.98 -22.88 8.20
N LYS A 205 -27.04 -22.22 7.72
CA LYS A 205 -26.91 -21.10 6.77
C LYS A 205 -26.67 -19.75 7.46
N ASP A 206 -27.12 -19.61 8.71
CA ASP A 206 -27.00 -18.37 9.50
C ASP A 206 -25.83 -18.49 10.47
N ILE A 207 -24.62 -18.20 9.98
CA ILE A 207 -23.39 -18.32 10.75
C ILE A 207 -22.98 -16.95 11.30
N GLU A 208 -22.97 -16.82 12.61
CA GLU A 208 -22.36 -15.67 13.28
C GLU A 208 -20.88 -15.97 13.52
N PHE A 209 -20.01 -15.34 12.74
CA PHE A 209 -18.57 -15.44 12.96
C PHE A 209 -18.14 -14.66 14.20
N SER A 210 -17.20 -15.22 14.95
CA SER A 210 -16.65 -14.62 16.17
C SER A 210 -15.71 -13.45 15.90
N TYR A 211 -15.24 -13.29 14.68
CA TYR A 211 -14.46 -12.17 14.15
C TYR A 211 -14.72 -12.05 12.65
N PHE A 212 -14.38 -10.91 12.05
CA PHE A 212 -14.47 -10.71 10.61
C PHE A 212 -13.67 -9.48 10.18
N ALA A 213 -13.33 -9.40 8.90
CA ALA A 213 -12.81 -8.19 8.27
C ALA A 213 -13.91 -7.49 7.46
N LYS A 214 -14.03 -6.17 7.61
CA LYS A 214 -14.97 -5.34 6.84
C LYS A 214 -14.38 -3.97 6.57
N ASP A 215 -14.41 -3.53 5.32
CA ASP A 215 -13.91 -2.23 4.87
C ASP A 215 -12.45 -1.96 5.29
N GLY A 216 -11.63 -3.02 5.32
CA GLY A 216 -10.23 -2.97 5.73
C GLY A 216 -9.99 -3.01 7.26
N PHE A 217 -11.06 -3.04 8.07
CA PHE A 217 -11.00 -3.13 9.52
C PHE A 217 -11.25 -4.56 10.02
N ILE A 218 -10.59 -4.95 11.10
CA ILE A 218 -10.74 -6.25 11.74
C ILE A 218 -11.56 -6.09 13.02
N TYR A 219 -12.68 -6.80 13.08
CA TYR A 219 -13.61 -6.77 14.20
C TYR A 219 -13.62 -8.11 14.93
N ARG A 220 -13.74 -8.05 16.26
CA ARG A 220 -13.96 -9.23 17.12
C ARG A 220 -15.30 -9.11 17.81
N VAL A 221 -16.14 -10.14 17.72
CA VAL A 221 -17.45 -10.20 18.37
C VAL A 221 -17.28 -10.44 19.86
N THR A 222 -17.74 -9.49 20.67
CA THR A 222 -17.72 -9.59 22.14
C THR A 222 -19.07 -9.97 22.71
N LYS A 223 -20.15 -9.75 21.95
CA LYS A 223 -21.50 -10.17 22.28
C LYS A 223 -22.25 -10.59 21.01
N SER A 224 -22.80 -11.80 21.03
CA SER A 224 -23.63 -12.36 19.96
C SER A 224 -24.83 -11.47 19.60
N ALA A 225 -25.08 -11.33 18.30
CA ALA A 225 -26.21 -10.66 17.69
C ALA A 225 -27.40 -11.60 17.41
N LYS A 226 -27.24 -12.93 17.56
CA LYS A 226 -28.34 -13.90 17.34
C LYS A 226 -29.61 -13.61 18.14
N LYS A 227 -29.47 -13.00 19.32
CA LYS A 227 -30.60 -12.59 20.20
C LYS A 227 -30.83 -11.08 20.18
N GLY A 228 -30.45 -10.38 19.11
CA GLY A 228 -30.62 -8.94 18.95
C GLY A 228 -29.31 -8.15 19.06
N LYS A 229 -29.14 -7.36 20.14
CA LYS A 229 -28.08 -6.35 20.27
C LYS A 229 -26.66 -6.95 20.42
N GLY A 230 -26.02 -7.24 19.29
CA GLY A 230 -24.63 -7.68 19.22
C GLY A 230 -23.62 -6.55 19.43
N LYS A 231 -22.41 -6.90 19.83
CA LYS A 231 -21.31 -5.95 20.05
C LYS A 231 -20.00 -6.47 19.47
N VAL A 232 -19.21 -5.54 18.95
CA VAL A 232 -17.85 -5.78 18.49
C VAL A 232 -16.88 -4.80 19.12
N GLU A 233 -15.62 -5.17 19.06
CA GLU A 233 -14.48 -4.29 19.22
C GLU A 233 -13.63 -4.28 17.94
N LEU A 234 -12.92 -3.19 17.72
CA LEU A 234 -11.96 -3.05 16.63
C LEU A 234 -10.58 -3.48 17.11
N VAL A 235 -9.96 -4.42 16.40
CA VAL A 235 -8.70 -5.06 16.83
C VAL A 235 -7.52 -4.80 15.90
N GLY A 236 -7.76 -4.30 14.68
CA GLY A 236 -6.71 -4.04 13.70
C GLY A 236 -7.26 -3.63 12.34
N ILE A 237 -6.36 -3.52 11.37
CA ILE A 237 -6.68 -3.33 9.94
C ILE A 237 -6.02 -4.42 9.09
N THR A 238 -6.58 -4.76 7.93
CA THR A 238 -6.03 -5.83 7.08
C THR A 238 -4.86 -5.37 6.21
N HIS A 239 -4.74 -4.06 5.95
CA HIS A 239 -3.69 -3.46 5.13
C HIS A 239 -3.64 -1.96 5.41
N SER A 240 -2.62 -1.26 4.91
CA SER A 240 -2.57 0.20 5.06
C SER A 240 -3.70 0.85 4.28
N LEU A 241 -4.60 1.54 4.99
CA LEU A 241 -5.81 2.13 4.42
C LEU A 241 -5.56 3.48 3.72
N LYS A 242 -4.44 4.16 4.04
CA LYS A 242 -4.02 5.46 3.47
C LYS A 242 -5.17 6.49 3.41
N LEU A 243 -5.97 6.56 4.47
CA LEU A 243 -7.09 7.49 4.57
C LEU A 243 -6.60 8.89 4.93
N ASP A 244 -7.28 9.93 4.48
CA ASP A 244 -7.04 11.30 4.99
C ASP A 244 -7.90 11.62 6.23
N TYR A 245 -9.14 11.13 6.21
CA TYR A 245 -10.18 11.35 7.21
C TYR A 245 -10.86 10.02 7.52
N LEU A 246 -10.99 9.72 8.82
CA LEU A 246 -11.64 8.51 9.31
C LEU A 246 -12.72 8.88 10.33
N LYS A 247 -13.99 8.67 9.95
CA LYS A 247 -15.09 8.59 10.89
C LYS A 247 -15.40 7.12 11.13
N LEU A 248 -15.07 6.63 12.32
CA LEU A 248 -15.38 5.25 12.68
C LEU A 248 -16.90 5.04 12.77
N PRO A 249 -17.42 3.88 12.33
CA PRO A 249 -18.85 3.61 12.34
C PRO A 249 -19.35 3.29 13.75
N ASP A 250 -20.55 3.74 14.11
CA ASP A 250 -21.22 3.32 15.36
C ASP A 250 -21.59 1.83 15.33
N LYS A 251 -21.86 1.31 14.13
CA LYS A 251 -22.29 -0.07 13.89
C LYS A 251 -21.68 -0.64 12.62
N VAL A 252 -21.46 -1.94 12.62
CA VAL A 252 -21.01 -2.71 11.45
C VAL A 252 -21.88 -3.94 11.29
N SER A 253 -22.11 -4.37 10.05
CA SER A 253 -22.88 -5.57 9.74
C SER A 253 -22.02 -6.57 8.98
N HIS A 254 -22.17 -7.85 9.33
CA HIS A 254 -21.49 -8.97 8.69
C HIS A 254 -22.38 -10.20 8.71
N ASN A 255 -22.44 -10.93 7.59
CA ASN A 255 -23.26 -12.12 7.39
C ASN A 255 -24.71 -12.03 7.94
N GLY A 256 -25.41 -10.93 7.66
CA GLY A 256 -26.79 -10.70 8.12
C GLY A 256 -26.94 -10.22 9.58
N TYR A 257 -25.87 -10.22 10.36
CA TYR A 257 -25.86 -9.72 11.74
C TYR A 257 -25.38 -8.28 11.80
N THR A 258 -25.83 -7.53 12.82
CA THR A 258 -25.43 -6.13 13.06
C THR A 258 -24.92 -5.95 14.48
N TYR A 259 -23.77 -5.28 14.59
CA TYR A 259 -23.03 -5.09 15.83
C TYR A 259 -22.81 -3.62 16.12
N GLU A 260 -22.89 -3.25 17.41
CA GLU A 260 -22.43 -1.97 17.90
C GLU A 260 -20.92 -1.99 18.17
N LEU A 261 -20.17 -1.00 17.67
CA LEU A 261 -18.73 -0.86 17.95
C LEU A 261 -18.54 -0.24 19.34
N THR A 262 -17.98 -0.99 20.27
CA THR A 262 -17.94 -0.59 21.69
C THR A 262 -16.54 -0.38 22.26
N LYS A 263 -15.51 -0.91 21.61
CA LYS A 263 -14.13 -0.82 22.12
C LYS A 263 -13.10 -0.74 20.99
N LEU A 264 -12.02 0.01 21.23
CA LEU A 264 -10.83 0.06 20.38
C LEU A 264 -9.63 -0.56 21.13
N ARG A 265 -9.04 -1.61 20.56
CA ARG A 265 -7.91 -2.34 21.15
C ARG A 265 -6.55 -1.68 20.84
N HIS A 266 -5.52 -2.15 21.53
CA HIS A 266 -4.13 -1.79 21.24
C HIS A 266 -3.81 -1.94 19.74
N PHE A 267 -3.18 -0.93 19.15
CA PHE A 267 -2.78 -0.85 17.74
C PHE A 267 -3.90 -0.95 16.70
N ALA A 268 -5.18 -0.87 17.10
CA ALA A 268 -6.30 -1.14 16.21
C ALA A 268 -6.40 -0.24 14.96
N LEU A 269 -5.78 0.95 14.97
CA LEU A 269 -5.77 1.90 13.85
C LEU A 269 -4.37 2.22 13.33
N LEU A 270 -3.34 1.48 13.76
CA LEU A 270 -1.99 1.65 13.24
C LEU A 270 -1.97 1.34 11.75
N GLY A 271 -1.50 2.26 10.91
CA GLY A 271 -1.49 2.15 9.45
C GLY A 271 -2.71 2.70 8.73
N CYS A 272 -3.70 3.26 9.45
CA CYS A 272 -4.90 3.81 8.82
C CYS A 272 -4.60 5.07 7.97
N GLY A 273 -3.52 5.80 8.28
CA GLY A 273 -3.06 7.02 7.58
C GLY A 273 -3.87 8.30 7.88
N ALA A 274 -4.97 8.18 8.63
CA ALA A 274 -5.92 9.26 8.82
C ALA A 274 -5.36 10.42 9.66
N ARG A 275 -5.35 11.61 9.06
CA ARG A 275 -4.97 12.86 9.74
C ARG A 275 -6.09 13.41 10.63
N VAL A 276 -7.33 13.02 10.38
CA VAL A 276 -8.46 13.36 11.23
C VAL A 276 -9.24 12.11 11.58
N ILE A 277 -9.39 11.84 12.88
CA ILE A 277 -10.12 10.67 13.38
C ILE A 277 -11.28 11.12 14.27
N VAL A 278 -12.46 10.58 13.99
CA VAL A 278 -13.67 10.76 14.81
C VAL A 278 -14.08 9.41 15.38
N VAL A 279 -13.98 9.28 16.71
CA VAL A 279 -14.40 8.09 17.45
C VAL A 279 -15.89 8.21 17.80
N PRO A 280 -16.74 7.24 17.42
CA PRO A 280 -18.17 7.26 17.68
C PRO A 280 -18.49 7.15 19.17
N ASP A 281 -19.62 7.74 19.58
CA ASP A 281 -20.08 7.68 20.97
C ASP A 281 -20.47 6.25 21.40
N SER A 282 -20.69 5.33 20.46
CA SER A 282 -20.90 3.90 20.77
C SER A 282 -19.67 3.27 21.44
N VAL A 283 -18.47 3.82 21.22
CA VAL A 283 -17.23 3.37 21.85
C VAL A 283 -17.18 3.83 23.31
N THR A 284 -17.15 2.88 24.23
CA THR A 284 -17.11 3.12 25.67
C THR A 284 -15.73 2.88 26.29
N GLU A 285 -14.82 2.23 25.55
CA GLU A 285 -13.50 1.87 26.03
C GLU A 285 -12.44 1.96 24.92
N MET A 286 -11.24 2.41 25.28
CA MET A 286 -10.07 2.40 24.40
C MET A 286 -8.85 1.95 25.20
N GLU A 287 -8.02 1.12 24.57
CA GLU A 287 -6.71 0.73 25.12
C GLU A 287 -5.63 1.77 24.75
N GLY A 288 -4.41 1.59 25.25
CA GLY A 288 -3.29 2.45 24.85
C GLY A 288 -2.93 2.24 23.38
N ARG A 289 -2.19 3.19 22.79
CA ARG A 289 -1.59 3.13 21.45
C ARG A 289 -2.55 2.71 20.33
N VAL A 290 -3.77 3.24 20.34
CA VAL A 290 -4.79 2.93 19.35
C VAL A 290 -4.50 3.63 18.02
N PHE A 291 -4.12 4.91 18.07
CA PHE A 291 -4.11 5.79 16.89
C PHE A 291 -2.74 5.84 16.20
N ASP A 292 -2.75 5.87 14.88
CA ASP A 292 -1.55 6.05 14.04
C ASP A 292 -0.86 7.41 14.27
N SER A 293 0.45 7.48 14.07
CA SER A 293 1.24 8.71 14.26
C SER A 293 0.83 9.86 13.33
N THR A 294 0.20 9.57 12.19
CA THR A 294 -0.28 10.57 11.21
C THR A 294 -1.42 11.46 11.72
N VAL A 295 -2.10 11.09 12.82
CA VAL A 295 -3.25 11.84 13.33
C VAL A 295 -2.88 13.27 13.75
N GLU A 296 -3.60 14.26 13.21
CA GLU A 296 -3.46 15.68 13.55
C GLU A 296 -4.65 16.21 14.36
N LEU A 297 -5.87 15.72 14.09
CA LEU A 297 -7.09 16.04 14.84
C LEU A 297 -7.78 14.77 15.32
N LEU A 298 -8.06 14.72 16.62
CA LEU A 298 -8.74 13.58 17.24
C LEU A 298 -10.00 14.03 17.99
N PHE A 299 -11.15 13.47 17.64
CA PHE A 299 -12.41 13.67 18.35
C PHE A 299 -12.77 12.38 19.09
N LEU A 300 -12.71 12.43 20.42
CA LEU A 300 -12.98 11.27 21.27
C LEU A 300 -14.47 11.08 21.55
N SER A 301 -14.85 9.85 21.88
CA SER A 301 -16.19 9.48 22.36
C SER A 301 -16.48 10.09 23.74
N LYS A 302 -17.69 10.62 23.93
CA LYS A 302 -18.15 11.10 25.24
C LYS A 302 -18.41 9.99 26.26
N ASN A 303 -18.55 8.75 25.78
CA ASN A 303 -18.84 7.59 26.61
C ASN A 303 -17.56 6.87 27.05
N CYS A 304 -16.39 7.21 26.49
CA CYS A 304 -15.11 6.70 26.94
C CYS A 304 -14.67 7.42 28.23
N LYS A 305 -15.01 6.86 29.41
CA LYS A 305 -14.78 7.52 30.71
C LYS A 305 -13.32 7.80 31.04
N LYS A 306 -12.42 6.99 30.48
CA LYS A 306 -10.99 7.04 30.74
C LYS A 306 -10.24 7.23 29.43
N ILE A 307 -9.36 8.23 29.39
CA ILE A 307 -8.36 8.37 28.33
C ILE A 307 -7.18 7.45 28.68
N PRO A 308 -6.79 6.50 27.80
CA PRO A 308 -5.74 5.54 28.09
C PRO A 308 -4.34 6.15 28.01
N SER A 309 -3.35 5.43 28.56
CA SER A 309 -1.93 5.80 28.46
C SER A 309 -1.45 5.70 27.01
N TYR A 310 -0.60 6.63 26.57
CA TYR A 310 0.02 6.62 25.24
C TYR A 310 -0.98 6.46 24.09
N MET A 311 -1.97 7.33 23.94
CA MET A 311 -3.06 7.12 22.97
C MET A 311 -2.61 6.92 21.51
N VAL A 312 -1.56 7.61 21.10
CA VAL A 312 -0.98 7.53 19.75
C VAL A 312 0.14 6.49 19.75
N ALA A 313 0.27 5.67 18.74
CA ALA A 313 1.44 4.84 18.49
C ALA A 313 2.45 5.68 17.69
N ASP A 314 3.53 6.12 18.35
CA ASP A 314 4.58 6.92 17.72
C ASP A 314 5.93 6.62 18.37
N GLU A 315 6.80 5.94 17.65
CA GLU A 315 8.12 5.54 18.12
C GLU A 315 9.23 6.45 17.63
N ASN A 316 9.02 7.10 16.48
CA ASN A 316 9.99 7.98 15.86
C ASN A 316 9.81 9.45 16.28
N SER A 317 8.82 9.73 17.13
CA SER A 317 8.43 11.10 17.52
C SER A 317 8.00 11.95 16.32
N GLU A 318 7.31 11.32 15.38
CA GLU A 318 6.87 11.89 14.10
C GLU A 318 5.44 12.45 14.16
N THR A 319 4.68 12.19 15.23
CA THR A 319 3.27 12.60 15.27
C THR A 319 3.12 14.11 15.24
N ASN A 320 2.18 14.60 14.44
CA ASN A 320 1.89 16.03 14.36
C ASN A 320 0.54 16.37 14.99
N LEU A 321 0.14 15.67 16.07
CA LEU A 321 -1.13 15.92 16.75
C LEU A 321 -1.26 17.39 17.14
N ARG A 322 -2.18 18.10 16.49
CA ARG A 322 -2.44 19.54 16.66
C ARG A 322 -3.52 19.79 17.71
N PHE A 323 -4.52 18.91 17.76
CA PHE A 323 -5.65 19.06 18.67
C PHE A 323 -6.32 17.72 18.97
N VAL A 324 -6.68 17.55 20.24
CA VAL A 324 -7.53 16.48 20.74
C VAL A 324 -8.74 17.11 21.43
N TYR A 325 -9.94 16.73 21.00
CA TYR A 325 -11.16 17.07 21.71
C TYR A 325 -11.43 16.04 22.80
N VAL A 326 -11.42 16.50 24.05
CA VAL A 326 -11.84 15.72 25.21
C VAL A 326 -13.30 16.10 25.55
N PRO A 327 -14.28 15.22 25.30
CA PRO A 327 -15.70 15.53 25.48
C PRO A 327 -16.17 15.53 26.94
N GLU A 328 -17.24 16.28 27.22
CA GLU A 328 -18.00 16.14 28.48
C GLU A 328 -18.50 14.70 28.59
N GLY A 329 -18.12 14.01 29.66
CA GLY A 329 -18.38 12.59 29.87
C GLY A 329 -17.13 11.80 30.23
N VAL A 330 -15.95 12.26 29.79
CA VAL A 330 -14.64 11.77 30.25
C VAL A 330 -14.41 12.24 31.69
N THR A 331 -13.98 11.33 32.56
CA THR A 331 -13.72 11.63 33.99
C THR A 331 -12.26 11.50 34.37
N THR A 332 -11.50 10.63 33.69
CA THR A 332 -10.12 10.30 34.06
C THR A 332 -9.17 10.36 32.87
N ILE A 333 -7.98 10.92 33.07
CA ILE A 333 -6.86 10.84 32.14
C ILE A 333 -5.77 9.97 32.76
N SER A 334 -5.38 8.89 32.09
CA SER A 334 -4.35 7.97 32.60
C SER A 334 -2.97 8.60 32.64
N ASP A 335 -2.07 8.01 33.43
CA ASP A 335 -0.64 8.33 33.41
C ASP A 335 -0.10 8.29 31.97
N TYR A 336 0.72 9.27 31.61
CA TYR A 336 1.37 9.36 30.31
C TYR A 336 0.45 9.37 29.08
N ALA A 337 -0.86 9.66 29.22
CA ALA A 337 -1.84 9.66 28.13
C ALA A 337 -1.37 10.35 26.84
N PHE A 338 -0.72 11.51 26.99
CA PHE A 338 -0.23 12.34 25.88
C PHE A 338 1.30 12.49 25.86
N ASN A 339 2.05 11.57 26.50
CA ASN A 339 3.49 11.74 26.73
C ASN A 339 4.38 11.43 25.51
N ASN A 340 3.81 10.90 24.43
CA ASN A 340 4.50 10.54 23.19
C ASN A 340 4.06 11.39 22.01
N ILE A 341 3.67 12.64 22.28
CA ILE A 341 3.42 13.66 21.28
C ILE A 341 4.60 14.64 21.33
N PRO A 342 5.18 15.07 20.20
CA PRO A 342 6.30 15.99 20.22
C PRO A 342 5.93 17.29 20.93
N LEU A 343 6.94 17.97 21.48
CA LEU A 343 6.85 19.22 22.27
C LEU A 343 6.29 20.44 21.49
N ASN A 344 5.72 20.18 20.32
CA ASN A 344 5.01 21.13 19.47
C ASN A 344 4.00 21.94 20.33
N THR A 345 3.76 23.17 19.89
CA THR A 345 2.87 24.25 20.35
C THR A 345 1.43 23.88 20.81
N ALA A 346 1.12 22.60 20.99
CA ALA A 346 -0.18 22.05 21.31
C ALA A 346 -0.75 22.60 22.63
N SER A 347 -2.05 22.88 22.57
CA SER A 347 -2.89 23.24 23.71
C SER A 347 -4.00 22.21 23.86
N ILE A 348 -4.40 21.92 25.09
CA ILE A 348 -5.54 21.04 25.38
C ILE A 348 -6.57 21.77 26.24
N ILE A 349 -7.85 21.45 26.03
CA ILE A 349 -8.96 21.91 26.84
C ILE A 349 -9.59 20.69 27.50
N LEU A 350 -9.64 20.68 28.83
CA LEU A 350 -10.25 19.62 29.61
C LEU A 350 -11.64 20.05 30.11
N PRO A 351 -12.66 19.21 29.86
CA PRO A 351 -14.06 19.53 30.17
C PRO A 351 -14.32 19.44 31.67
N THR A 352 -15.48 19.95 32.10
CA THR A 352 -15.85 20.01 33.52
C THR A 352 -16.01 18.64 34.18
N THR A 353 -16.26 17.59 33.40
CA THR A 353 -16.41 16.23 33.89
C THR A 353 -15.10 15.56 34.27
N VAL A 354 -13.95 16.04 33.80
CA VAL A 354 -12.65 15.46 34.19
C VAL A 354 -12.38 15.81 35.64
N THR A 355 -12.13 14.82 36.48
CA THR A 355 -11.85 15.01 37.91
C THR A 355 -10.44 14.57 38.30
N LYS A 356 -9.81 13.70 37.49
CA LYS A 356 -8.49 13.12 37.78
C LYS A 356 -7.57 13.13 36.56
N ALA A 357 -6.32 13.54 36.76
CA ALA A 357 -5.28 13.47 35.75
C ALA A 357 -4.05 12.72 36.28
N GLY A 358 -3.62 11.70 35.55
CA GLY A 358 -2.48 10.86 35.90
C GLY A 358 -1.13 11.57 35.81
N LYS A 359 -0.08 10.94 36.34
CA LYS A 359 1.30 11.42 36.28
C LYS A 359 1.74 11.64 34.84
N ASN A 360 2.33 12.81 34.56
CA ASN A 360 2.81 13.22 33.24
C ASN A 360 1.78 13.11 32.10
N SER A 361 0.49 12.99 32.42
CA SER A 361 -0.57 12.83 31.42
C SER A 361 -0.67 14.03 30.49
N LEU A 362 -0.34 15.24 30.97
CA LEU A 362 -0.40 16.51 30.25
C LEU A 362 0.99 17.14 30.05
N TYR A 363 2.04 16.35 30.16
CA TYR A 363 3.43 16.83 30.23
C TYR A 363 3.91 17.54 28.95
N THR A 364 3.33 17.18 27.81
CA THR A 364 3.71 17.69 26.47
C THR A 364 3.08 19.04 26.13
N PHE A 365 1.99 19.43 26.80
CA PHE A 365 1.26 20.65 26.49
C PHE A 365 1.88 21.89 27.13
N LYS A 366 2.22 22.90 26.32
CA LYS A 366 2.65 24.21 26.82
C LYS A 366 1.50 25.02 27.44
N LEU A 367 0.28 24.76 26.98
CA LEU A 367 -0.94 25.41 27.44
C LEU A 367 -2.03 24.39 27.75
N VAL A 368 -2.52 24.37 28.98
CA VAL A 368 -3.65 23.53 29.41
C VAL A 368 -4.77 24.42 29.90
N THR A 369 -5.98 24.25 29.39
CA THR A 369 -7.19 24.93 29.89
C THR A 369 -8.06 23.94 30.64
N PHE A 370 -8.34 24.18 31.91
CA PHE A 370 -9.32 23.40 32.67
C PHE A 370 -10.61 24.20 32.76
N LEU A 371 -11.73 23.61 32.34
CA LEU A 371 -13.05 24.22 32.52
C LEU A 371 -13.59 24.02 33.94
N ASN A 372 -12.98 23.15 34.73
CA ASN A 372 -13.34 22.91 36.13
C ASN A 372 -13.12 24.15 36.99
N LYS A 373 -14.06 24.41 37.90
CA LYS A 373 -13.92 25.44 38.94
C LYS A 373 -13.06 24.98 40.13
N LYS A 374 -12.75 23.69 40.21
CA LYS A 374 -11.90 23.09 41.24
C LYS A 374 -10.67 22.43 40.58
N PRO A 375 -9.49 22.45 41.24
CA PRO A 375 -8.34 21.66 40.80
C PRO A 375 -8.65 20.17 40.72
N LEU A 376 -8.06 19.50 39.71
CA LEU A 376 -8.15 18.06 39.57
C LEU A 376 -7.26 17.35 40.59
N ASP A 377 -7.64 16.11 40.92
CA ASP A 377 -6.76 15.21 41.65
C ASP A 377 -5.48 14.98 40.84
N ASN A 378 -4.33 15.09 41.50
CA ASN A 378 -2.99 14.95 40.90
C ASN A 378 -2.64 15.97 39.79
N VAL A 379 -3.34 17.10 39.70
CA VAL A 379 -3.07 18.13 38.68
C VAL A 379 -1.60 18.57 38.62
N ALA A 380 -0.94 18.69 39.77
CA ALA A 380 0.47 19.05 39.83
C ALA A 380 1.38 17.99 39.20
N ALA A 381 1.07 16.69 39.36
CA ALA A 381 1.84 15.60 38.76
C ALA A 381 1.58 15.44 37.25
N ALA A 382 0.42 15.92 36.76
CA ALA A 382 0.04 15.82 35.36
C ALA A 382 0.79 16.79 34.44
N VAL A 383 1.11 18.00 34.92
CA VAL A 383 1.70 19.08 34.10
C VAL A 383 3.21 19.21 34.25
N LYS A 384 3.89 19.69 33.20
CA LYS A 384 5.33 19.99 33.20
C LYS A 384 5.63 21.33 33.86
N LYS A 385 6.84 21.50 34.41
CA LYS A 385 7.34 22.81 34.85
C LYS A 385 7.36 23.81 33.66
N GLY A 386 6.83 25.01 33.87
CA GLY A 386 6.72 26.05 32.85
C GLY A 386 5.42 25.99 32.02
N THR A 387 4.51 25.07 32.31
CA THR A 387 3.18 25.02 31.66
C THR A 387 2.38 26.27 31.99
N THR A 388 1.67 26.84 31.01
CA THR A 388 0.63 27.83 31.25
C THR A 388 -0.71 27.11 31.47
N VAL A 389 -1.36 27.41 32.59
CA VAL A 389 -2.66 26.85 32.98
C VAL A 389 -3.70 27.95 32.95
N LYS A 390 -4.75 27.75 32.14
CA LYS A 390 -5.92 28.64 32.03
C LYS A 390 -7.10 28.02 32.77
N VAL A 391 -7.74 28.80 33.64
CA VAL A 391 -8.92 28.38 34.42
C VAL A 391 -9.93 29.49 34.55
N ASP A 392 -11.16 29.18 34.95
CA ASP A 392 -12.15 30.20 35.31
C ASP A 392 -11.56 31.18 36.35
N LYS A 393 -11.94 32.47 36.26
CA LYS A 393 -11.48 33.52 37.18
C LYS A 393 -11.62 33.11 38.65
N SER A 394 -12.72 32.44 39.02
CA SER A 394 -12.97 32.01 40.40
C SER A 394 -12.03 30.89 40.87
N ALA A 395 -11.39 30.17 39.94
CA ALA A 395 -10.55 29.01 40.22
C ALA A 395 -9.04 29.34 40.28
N VAL A 396 -8.63 30.53 39.84
CA VAL A 396 -7.21 30.93 39.73
C VAL A 396 -6.46 30.73 41.04
N SER A 397 -7.00 31.20 42.17
CA SER A 397 -6.35 31.10 43.48
C SER A 397 -6.17 29.64 43.94
N ALA A 398 -7.17 28.79 43.70
CA ALA A 398 -7.12 27.37 44.09
C ALA A 398 -6.05 26.60 43.30
N TYR A 399 -5.96 26.84 41.99
CA TYR A 399 -4.93 26.21 41.14
C TYR A 399 -3.53 26.74 41.48
N LYS A 400 -3.36 28.04 41.74
CA LYS A 400 -2.07 28.61 42.18
C LYS A 400 -1.55 27.97 43.47
N LYS A 401 -2.42 27.70 44.45
CA LYS A 401 -2.05 27.05 45.71
C LYS A 401 -1.42 25.67 45.50
N ILE A 402 -1.93 24.90 44.54
CA ILE A 402 -1.46 23.53 44.27
C ILE A 402 -0.26 23.51 43.32
N LEU A 403 -0.26 24.37 42.30
CA LEU A 403 0.78 24.38 41.26
C LEU A 403 2.01 25.20 41.67
N GLY A 404 1.88 26.18 42.56
CA GLY A 404 2.98 27.02 43.02
C GLY A 404 3.78 27.62 41.85
N SER A 405 5.11 27.55 41.94
CA SER A 405 6.04 27.99 40.88
C SER A 405 6.18 27.01 39.71
N LYS A 406 5.48 25.87 39.74
CA LYS A 406 5.56 24.86 38.68
C LYS A 406 4.91 25.33 37.38
N ALA A 407 3.81 26.08 37.46
CA ALA A 407 3.04 26.51 36.31
C ALA A 407 2.51 27.94 36.48
N SER A 408 2.43 28.70 35.39
CA SER A 408 1.75 30.00 35.38
C SER A 408 0.24 29.77 35.32
N VAL A 409 -0.52 30.31 36.27
CA VAL A 409 -1.98 30.16 36.31
C VAL A 409 -2.66 31.50 36.02
N VAL A 410 -3.44 31.55 34.95
CA VAL A 410 -4.10 32.75 34.44
C VAL A 410 -5.58 32.51 34.15
N GLU A 411 -6.35 33.59 34.05
CA GLU A 411 -7.77 33.55 33.71
C GLU A 411 -7.99 33.07 32.27
N ALA A 412 -8.93 32.15 32.09
CA ALA A 412 -9.42 31.68 30.80
C ALA A 412 -10.51 32.63 30.26
N LYS A 413 -10.57 32.79 28.94
CA LYS A 413 -11.68 33.50 28.30
C LYS A 413 -12.99 32.76 28.58
N LYS A 414 -14.04 33.48 28.97
CA LYS A 414 -15.40 32.92 29.12
C LYS A 414 -15.95 32.53 27.75
N ILE A 415 -16.11 31.22 27.52
CA ILE A 415 -16.63 30.66 26.26
C ILE A 415 -18.06 30.16 26.45
N VAL A 416 -18.96 30.60 25.57
CA VAL A 416 -20.32 30.06 25.42
C VAL A 416 -20.29 29.00 24.33
N LYS A 417 -20.38 27.73 24.75
CA LYS A 417 -20.31 26.57 23.85
C LYS A 417 -21.45 26.62 22.82
N THR A 418 -21.14 26.31 21.57
CA THR A 418 -22.14 26.08 20.53
C THR A 418 -22.82 24.72 20.72
N LYS A 419 -24.09 24.63 20.33
CA LYS A 419 -24.81 23.35 20.26
C LYS A 419 -24.50 22.60 18.97
N ASP A 420 -24.26 23.33 17.89
CA ASP A 420 -24.04 22.79 16.55
C ASP A 420 -23.10 23.68 15.71
N ILE A 421 -22.51 23.11 14.67
CA ILE A 421 -21.77 23.82 13.63
C ILE A 421 -22.36 23.46 12.27
N LYS A 422 -22.70 24.48 11.48
CA LYS A 422 -23.15 24.31 10.09
C LYS A 422 -22.07 24.82 9.16
N VAL A 423 -21.90 24.13 8.03
CA VAL A 423 -21.05 24.55 6.92
C VAL A 423 -21.95 24.78 5.71
N ASN A 424 -21.58 25.72 4.84
CA ASN A 424 -22.39 26.08 3.68
C ASN A 424 -22.48 24.98 2.60
N LYS A 425 -21.61 23.96 2.66
CA LYS A 425 -21.54 22.85 1.70
C LYS A 425 -21.10 21.57 2.41
N GLU A 426 -21.64 20.43 1.99
CA GLU A 426 -21.17 19.10 2.41
C GLU A 426 -20.16 18.51 1.43
N GLU A 427 -20.26 18.90 0.16
CA GLU A 427 -19.29 18.57 -0.89
C GLU A 427 -18.91 19.81 -1.70
N LEU A 428 -17.68 19.84 -2.20
CA LEU A 428 -17.17 20.89 -3.06
C LEU A 428 -16.33 20.29 -4.19
N LYS A 429 -16.66 20.64 -5.43
CA LYS A 429 -15.85 20.33 -6.61
C LYS A 429 -15.26 21.63 -7.15
N LEU A 430 -13.95 21.64 -7.40
CA LEU A 430 -13.24 22.78 -7.97
C LEU A 430 -12.02 22.29 -8.76
N SER A 431 -11.49 23.13 -9.65
CA SER A 431 -10.27 22.78 -10.40
C SER A 431 -9.02 23.22 -9.64
N THR A 432 -7.85 22.73 -10.04
CA THR A 432 -6.54 23.12 -9.49
C THR A 432 -6.27 24.63 -9.60
N TYR A 433 -6.99 25.37 -10.44
CA TYR A 433 -6.84 26.80 -10.64
C TYR A 433 -7.77 27.66 -9.76
N ASN A 434 -8.95 27.16 -9.43
CA ASN A 434 -9.97 27.95 -8.76
C ASN A 434 -9.85 27.82 -7.24
N THR A 435 -9.86 28.95 -6.54
CA THR A 435 -10.04 28.96 -5.08
C THR A 435 -11.53 29.00 -4.74
N ALA A 436 -11.89 28.50 -3.56
CA ALA A 436 -13.25 28.60 -3.03
C ALA A 436 -13.20 28.89 -1.54
N THR A 437 -14.28 29.45 -0.98
CA THR A 437 -14.38 29.71 0.45
C THR A 437 -15.48 28.85 1.06
N LEU A 438 -15.13 28.07 2.07
CA LEU A 438 -16.10 27.45 2.96
C LEU A 438 -16.40 28.41 4.11
N THR A 439 -17.67 28.56 4.44
CA THR A 439 -18.14 29.40 5.54
C THR A 439 -18.88 28.53 6.53
N GLY A 440 -18.62 28.73 7.82
CA GLY A 440 -19.31 28.04 8.89
C GLY A 440 -20.09 29.00 9.78
N THR A 441 -21.18 28.52 10.37
CA THR A 441 -21.97 29.25 11.37
C THR A 441 -22.14 28.40 12.62
N LEU A 442 -22.16 29.08 13.78
CA LEU A 442 -22.38 28.49 15.08
C LEU A 442 -23.80 28.80 15.58
N SER A 443 -24.25 28.07 16.59
CA SER A 443 -25.53 28.33 17.25
C SER A 443 -25.56 29.75 17.85
N LYS A 444 -26.72 30.41 17.77
CA LYS A 444 -26.93 31.78 18.27
C LYS A 444 -26.46 31.91 19.73
N GLY A 445 -25.69 32.96 20.02
CA GLY A 445 -25.14 33.25 21.34
C GLY A 445 -23.80 32.59 21.66
N SER A 446 -23.32 31.67 20.81
CA SER A 446 -21.95 31.15 20.94
C SER A 446 -20.93 32.22 20.55
N ASN A 447 -19.80 32.23 21.27
CA ASN A 447 -18.63 33.06 20.97
C ASN A 447 -17.38 32.20 20.67
N GLU A 448 -17.59 30.93 20.33
CA GLU A 448 -16.51 30.06 19.88
C GLU A 448 -15.97 30.48 18.51
N THR A 449 -14.76 30.00 18.21
CA THR A 449 -14.11 30.19 16.92
C THR A 449 -14.23 28.90 16.11
N ILE A 450 -14.54 29.03 14.82
CA ILE A 450 -14.44 27.93 13.87
C ILE A 450 -13.00 27.86 13.38
N TYR A 451 -12.41 26.68 13.51
CA TYR A 451 -11.11 26.33 12.99
C TYR A 451 -11.28 25.45 11.76
N TRP A 452 -10.30 25.51 10.86
CA TRP A 452 -10.28 24.74 9.62
C TRP A 452 -9.00 23.92 9.52
N LEU A 453 -9.13 22.69 9.01
CA LEU A 453 -7.99 21.83 8.69
C LEU A 453 -8.24 21.12 7.37
N SER A 454 -7.23 21.07 6.50
CA SER A 454 -7.21 20.13 5.38
C SER A 454 -6.72 18.78 5.88
N ALA A 455 -7.50 17.73 5.60
CA ALA A 455 -7.12 16.36 5.89
C ALA A 455 -5.98 15.89 4.98
N ASN A 456 -5.73 16.56 3.84
CA ASN A 456 -4.57 16.32 2.98
C ASN A 456 -4.04 17.62 2.34
N PRO A 457 -3.00 18.24 2.93
CA PRO A 457 -2.37 19.45 2.42
C PRO A 457 -1.56 19.28 1.14
N ASP A 458 -1.33 18.04 0.67
CA ASP A 458 -0.71 17.79 -0.64
C ASP A 458 -1.74 17.95 -1.78
N ILE A 459 -3.02 17.72 -1.48
CA ILE A 459 -4.14 17.96 -2.41
C ILE A 459 -4.58 19.43 -2.36
N LEU A 460 -4.81 19.98 -1.16
CA LEU A 460 -5.25 21.37 -0.99
C LEU A 460 -4.93 21.92 0.41
N GLU A 461 -4.74 23.23 0.51
CA GLU A 461 -4.68 23.94 1.79
C GLU A 461 -6.00 24.67 2.10
N VAL A 462 -6.22 24.94 3.38
CA VAL A 462 -7.32 25.79 3.86
C VAL A 462 -6.79 26.81 4.86
N SER A 463 -7.13 28.09 4.65
CA SER A 463 -6.76 29.17 5.56
C SER A 463 -7.67 29.23 6.79
N SER A 464 -7.29 30.04 7.79
CA SER A 464 -8.12 30.29 8.98
C SER A 464 -9.48 30.93 8.67
N LYS A 465 -9.65 31.54 7.50
CA LYS A 465 -10.91 32.12 7.02
C LYS A 465 -11.74 31.14 6.17
N GLY A 466 -11.30 29.89 6.03
CA GLY A 466 -11.99 28.87 5.23
C GLY A 466 -11.72 28.96 3.72
N VAL A 467 -10.77 29.79 3.28
CA VAL A 467 -10.36 29.86 1.85
C VAL A 467 -9.52 28.64 1.50
N ILE A 468 -10.01 27.86 0.54
CA ILE A 468 -9.38 26.66 -0.02
C ILE A 468 -8.49 27.07 -1.19
N THR A 469 -7.24 26.60 -1.16
CA THR A 469 -6.26 26.74 -2.22
C THR A 469 -5.85 25.35 -2.71
N PRO A 470 -6.33 24.91 -3.89
CA PRO A 470 -5.92 23.63 -4.46
C PRO A 470 -4.44 23.59 -4.82
N LYS A 471 -3.83 22.40 -4.73
CA LYS A 471 -2.45 22.13 -5.15
C LYS A 471 -2.36 21.02 -6.20
N LYS A 472 -3.10 19.94 -6.01
CA LYS A 472 -3.07 18.76 -6.87
C LYS A 472 -4.47 18.18 -7.03
N ALA A 473 -4.71 17.54 -8.17
CA ALA A 473 -5.90 16.73 -8.37
C ALA A 473 -6.00 15.61 -7.32
N GLY A 474 -7.22 15.33 -6.87
CA GLY A 474 -7.49 14.32 -5.86
C GLY A 474 -8.76 14.61 -5.09
N THR A 475 -9.12 13.71 -4.20
CA THR A 475 -10.25 13.90 -3.28
C THR A 475 -9.74 13.82 -1.85
N THR A 476 -10.11 14.81 -1.04
CA THR A 476 -9.79 14.85 0.39
C THR A 476 -10.92 15.51 1.18
N TYR A 477 -10.70 15.79 2.45
CA TYR A 477 -11.67 16.46 3.32
C TYR A 477 -11.13 17.76 3.89
N VAL A 478 -12.01 18.75 4.05
CA VAL A 478 -11.76 19.94 4.87
C VAL A 478 -12.65 19.87 6.09
N VAL A 479 -12.07 19.97 7.28
CA VAL A 479 -12.77 19.83 8.56
C VAL A 479 -12.92 21.18 9.23
N ALA A 480 -14.15 21.64 9.38
CA ALA A 480 -14.53 22.76 10.23
C ALA A 480 -14.76 22.24 11.65
N TYR A 481 -14.18 22.86 12.68
CA TYR A 481 -14.34 22.40 14.05
C TYR A 481 -14.24 23.50 15.11
N THR A 482 -14.81 23.24 16.28
CA THR A 482 -14.65 24.06 17.48
C THR A 482 -13.80 23.34 18.53
N ARG A 483 -13.03 24.08 19.32
CA ARG A 483 -12.11 23.49 20.31
C ARG A 483 -12.75 23.24 21.68
N THR A 484 -13.80 23.97 22.05
CA THR A 484 -14.39 23.89 23.40
C THR A 484 -15.65 23.02 23.45
N SER A 485 -16.49 23.09 22.42
CA SER A 485 -17.66 22.20 22.27
C SER A 485 -17.40 20.95 21.43
N GLY A 486 -16.27 20.89 20.71
CA GLY A 486 -15.88 19.74 19.88
C GLY A 486 -16.79 19.47 18.69
N ARG A 487 -17.63 20.45 18.32
CA ARG A 487 -18.51 20.35 17.15
C ARG A 487 -17.64 20.39 15.90
N HIS A 488 -17.94 19.51 14.95
CA HIS A 488 -17.16 19.38 13.74
C HIS A 488 -18.03 18.97 12.56
N LYS A 489 -17.61 19.39 11.36
CA LYS A 489 -18.16 18.95 10.08
C LYS A 489 -17.01 18.78 9.08
N ALA A 490 -17.00 17.63 8.40
CA ALA A 490 -16.09 17.36 7.31
C ALA A 490 -16.82 17.65 5.99
N VAL A 491 -16.16 18.38 5.08
CA VAL A 491 -16.62 18.68 3.74
C VAL A 491 -15.74 17.90 2.77
N LYS A 492 -16.34 17.04 1.94
CA LYS A 492 -15.59 16.31 0.91
C LYS A 492 -15.23 17.26 -0.21
N VAL A 493 -13.95 17.38 -0.55
CA VAL A 493 -13.47 18.27 -1.59
C VAL A 493 -12.78 17.45 -2.67
N THR A 494 -13.29 17.55 -3.90
CA THR A 494 -12.69 16.93 -5.08
C THR A 494 -12.07 18.03 -5.94
N VAL A 495 -10.76 17.96 -6.09
CA VAL A 495 -9.97 18.82 -6.98
C VAL A 495 -9.76 18.09 -8.29
N THR A 496 -10.22 18.67 -9.39
CA THR A 496 -9.91 18.20 -10.75
C THR A 496 -8.82 19.04 -11.38
N GLU A 497 -8.13 18.53 -12.39
CA GLU A 497 -7.13 19.33 -13.09
C GLU A 497 -7.82 20.36 -13.98
N ALA A 498 -7.28 21.58 -14.00
CA ALA A 498 -7.69 22.57 -14.99
C ALA A 498 -7.09 22.19 -16.36
N ILE A 499 -7.95 22.12 -17.37
CA ILE A 499 -7.59 21.80 -18.76
C ILE A 499 -7.83 23.05 -19.62
N PHE A 500 -6.92 23.34 -20.54
CA PHE A 500 -7.07 24.45 -21.50
C PHE A 500 -6.38 24.15 -22.83
N ASP A 501 -6.85 24.77 -23.89
CA ASP A 501 -6.28 24.67 -25.23
C ASP A 501 -5.38 25.87 -25.56
N ASP A 502 -4.31 25.62 -26.30
CA ASP A 502 -3.50 26.64 -26.97
C ASP A 502 -3.08 26.11 -28.35
N GLY A 503 -3.78 26.59 -29.39
CA GLY A 503 -3.65 26.10 -30.76
C GLY A 503 -3.96 24.60 -30.87
N ILE A 504 -3.00 23.85 -31.41
CA ILE A 504 -3.12 22.39 -31.62
C ILE A 504 -2.91 21.58 -30.34
N PHE A 505 -2.62 22.21 -29.21
CA PHE A 505 -2.24 21.54 -27.97
C PHE A 505 -3.33 21.69 -26.91
N THR A 506 -3.57 20.64 -26.13
CA THR A 506 -4.31 20.71 -24.86
C THR A 506 -3.37 20.47 -23.70
N TYR A 507 -3.44 21.37 -22.72
CA TYR A 507 -2.65 21.29 -21.52
C TYR A 507 -3.51 21.04 -20.29
N ARG A 508 -2.91 20.39 -19.32
CA ARG A 508 -3.45 20.07 -18.01
C ARG A 508 -2.54 20.69 -16.95
N ILE A 509 -3.10 21.52 -16.08
CA ILE A 509 -2.36 22.14 -14.97
C ILE A 509 -2.17 21.11 -13.86
N THR A 510 -0.97 20.55 -13.79
CA THR A 510 -0.58 19.49 -12.84
C THR A 510 -0.21 20.02 -11.46
N ASP A 511 0.50 21.15 -11.42
CA ASP A 511 0.93 21.78 -10.17
C ASP A 511 0.93 23.31 -10.35
N PRO A 512 -0.16 23.99 -9.95
CA PRO A 512 -0.27 25.44 -10.03
C PRO A 512 0.84 26.15 -9.24
N SER A 513 1.31 25.56 -8.14
CA SER A 513 2.31 26.17 -7.26
C SER A 513 3.70 26.19 -7.91
N LYS A 514 4.04 25.13 -8.65
CA LYS A 514 5.29 25.04 -9.43
C LYS A 514 5.20 25.65 -10.81
N LYS A 515 4.01 26.10 -11.23
CA LYS A 515 3.72 26.61 -12.58
C LYS A 515 4.14 25.61 -13.66
N THR A 516 3.78 24.34 -13.49
CA THR A 516 4.02 23.28 -14.48
C THR A 516 2.73 22.76 -15.09
N VAL A 517 2.82 22.30 -16.34
CA VAL A 517 1.72 21.67 -17.07
C VAL A 517 2.18 20.38 -17.74
N THR A 518 1.22 19.49 -17.98
CA THR A 518 1.35 18.34 -18.88
C THR A 518 0.67 18.67 -20.20
N LEU A 519 1.34 18.37 -21.31
CA LEU A 519 0.71 18.32 -22.62
C LEU A 519 -0.04 16.98 -22.74
N CYS A 520 -1.36 17.02 -22.87
CA CYS A 520 -2.20 15.81 -22.83
C CYS A 520 -3.00 15.53 -24.12
N GLU A 521 -3.06 16.46 -25.07
CA GLU A 521 -3.59 16.15 -26.40
C GLU A 521 -2.89 16.98 -27.47
N ILE A 522 -2.72 16.41 -28.65
CA ILE A 522 -2.28 17.12 -29.86
C ILE A 522 -3.29 16.87 -30.98
N ARG A 523 -3.75 17.95 -31.62
CA ARG A 523 -4.66 17.96 -32.77
C ARG A 523 -3.95 18.47 -34.02
N PRO A 524 -3.06 17.67 -34.62
CA PRO A 524 -2.25 18.15 -35.73
C PRO A 524 -3.09 18.36 -37.01
N ASP A 525 -2.72 19.36 -37.79
CA ASP A 525 -3.17 19.51 -39.17
C ASP A 525 -2.63 18.35 -40.04
N LYS A 526 -3.39 17.92 -41.04
CA LYS A 526 -2.98 16.88 -42.00
C LYS A 526 -1.69 17.23 -42.75
N SER A 527 -1.33 18.51 -42.88
CA SER A 527 -0.14 19.00 -43.57
C SER A 527 1.10 19.16 -42.67
N LEU A 528 0.95 19.05 -41.34
CA LEU A 528 2.04 19.30 -40.38
C LEU A 528 3.17 18.27 -40.52
N LYS A 529 4.34 18.72 -40.96
CA LYS A 529 5.55 17.87 -41.12
C LYS A 529 6.44 17.83 -39.87
N THR A 530 6.53 18.94 -39.14
CA THR A 530 7.39 19.07 -37.96
C THR A 530 6.56 19.51 -36.76
N LEU A 531 6.47 18.66 -35.76
CA LEU A 531 5.79 18.93 -34.50
C LEU A 531 6.81 19.38 -33.46
N THR A 532 6.78 20.66 -33.09
CA THR A 532 7.64 21.19 -32.03
C THR A 532 6.83 21.39 -30.76
N ILE A 533 7.17 20.65 -29.70
CA ILE A 533 6.55 20.82 -28.40
C ILE A 533 7.12 22.08 -27.73
N PRO A 534 6.29 23.04 -27.27
CA PRO A 534 6.79 24.27 -26.67
C PRO A 534 7.37 24.00 -25.28
N GLU A 535 8.45 24.70 -24.94
CA GLU A 535 9.05 24.67 -23.60
C GLU A 535 8.08 25.24 -22.54
N THR A 536 7.31 26.26 -22.93
CA THR A 536 6.40 26.98 -22.05
C THR A 536 5.13 27.41 -22.77
N VAL A 537 4.02 27.50 -22.05
CA VAL A 537 2.72 27.99 -22.53
C VAL A 537 2.17 29.05 -21.56
N THR A 538 1.35 29.98 -22.04
CA THR A 538 0.73 31.00 -21.18
C THR A 538 -0.77 30.79 -21.10
N TYR A 539 -1.29 30.72 -19.87
CA TYR A 539 -2.72 30.63 -19.60
C TYR A 539 -3.11 31.69 -18.56
N LYS A 540 -4.09 32.54 -18.87
CA LYS A 540 -4.58 33.63 -18.01
C LYS A 540 -3.45 34.48 -17.39
N LYS A 541 -2.49 34.93 -18.23
CA LYS A 541 -1.33 35.75 -17.84
C LYS A 541 -0.27 35.05 -16.96
N VAL A 542 -0.40 33.74 -16.72
CA VAL A 542 0.62 32.94 -16.03
C VAL A 542 1.36 32.09 -17.05
N LYS A 543 2.69 32.16 -17.03
CA LYS A 543 3.57 31.33 -17.85
C LYS A 543 3.85 30.01 -17.13
N TYR A 544 3.56 28.90 -17.79
CA TYR A 544 3.78 27.54 -17.31
C TYR A 544 4.86 26.84 -18.11
N THR A 545 5.66 26.01 -17.43
CA THR A 545 6.65 25.14 -18.06
C THR A 545 6.02 23.80 -18.40
N VAL A 546 6.19 23.33 -19.63
CA VAL A 546 5.74 21.99 -20.06
C VAL A 546 6.76 20.97 -19.58
N THR A 547 6.38 20.10 -18.65
CA THR A 547 7.32 19.14 -18.02
C THR A 547 7.06 17.69 -18.39
N SER A 548 5.85 17.37 -18.86
CA SER A 548 5.42 16.02 -19.22
C SER A 548 4.59 16.05 -20.50
N VAL A 549 4.57 14.94 -21.24
CA VAL A 549 3.84 14.81 -22.51
C VAL A 549 3.12 13.47 -22.54
N ILE A 550 1.90 13.43 -22.01
CA ILE A 550 1.15 12.19 -21.81
C ILE A 550 -0.34 12.48 -21.74
N ALA A 551 -1.16 11.70 -22.46
CA ALA A 551 -2.61 11.90 -22.50
C ALA A 551 -3.27 11.58 -21.16
N ASN A 552 -2.93 10.41 -20.62
CA ASN A 552 -3.41 9.93 -19.34
C ASN A 552 -2.23 9.39 -18.52
N PRO A 553 -1.88 9.99 -17.37
CA PRO A 553 -0.79 9.50 -16.54
C PRO A 553 -1.07 8.12 -15.89
N ASP A 554 -2.35 7.77 -15.74
CA ASP A 554 -2.79 6.51 -15.14
C ASP A 554 -2.87 5.38 -16.18
N ASP A 555 -3.04 5.74 -17.45
CA ASP A 555 -3.02 4.82 -18.58
C ASP A 555 -2.13 5.39 -19.71
N PRO A 556 -0.81 5.11 -19.68
CA PRO A 556 0.12 5.63 -20.68
C PRO A 556 -0.10 5.09 -22.09
N ALA A 557 -1.01 4.12 -22.30
CA ALA A 557 -1.37 3.59 -23.62
C ALA A 557 -2.43 4.43 -24.34
N VAL A 558 -3.05 5.40 -23.66
CA VAL A 558 -3.92 6.37 -24.34
C VAL A 558 -3.09 7.25 -25.27
N PRO A 559 -3.42 7.33 -26.58
CA PRO A 559 -2.62 8.07 -27.56
C PRO A 559 -2.72 9.57 -27.34
N LEU A 560 -1.57 10.26 -27.31
CA LEU A 560 -1.47 11.71 -27.24
C LEU A 560 -2.05 12.42 -28.46
N ILE A 561 -1.86 11.83 -29.65
CA ILE A 561 -2.53 12.23 -30.89
C ILE A 561 -3.70 11.27 -31.08
N PRO A 562 -4.96 11.72 -30.89
CA PRO A 562 -6.12 10.85 -31.03
C PRO A 562 -6.19 10.17 -32.40
N GLU A 563 -6.74 8.96 -32.46
CA GLU A 563 -6.77 8.10 -33.66
C GLU A 563 -7.39 8.76 -34.90
N LYS A 564 -8.36 9.67 -34.71
CA LYS A 564 -8.93 10.49 -35.79
C LYS A 564 -7.90 11.33 -36.56
N TYR A 565 -6.71 11.54 -35.99
CA TYR A 565 -5.57 12.22 -36.61
C TYR A 565 -4.44 11.26 -37.04
N SER A 566 -4.67 9.95 -37.10
CA SER A 566 -3.68 8.93 -37.51
C SER A 566 -3.14 9.09 -38.94
N ASN A 567 -3.86 9.81 -39.80
CA ASN A 567 -3.44 10.17 -41.16
C ASN A 567 -2.53 11.40 -41.25
N ASN A 568 -1.98 11.85 -40.11
CA ASN A 568 -1.03 12.96 -40.04
C ASN A 568 0.24 12.70 -40.89
N LYS A 569 0.92 13.80 -41.27
CA LYS A 569 2.15 13.76 -42.08
C LYS A 569 3.41 14.14 -41.27
N ILE A 570 3.37 13.92 -39.96
CA ILE A 570 4.46 14.29 -39.06
C ILE A 570 5.66 13.39 -39.35
N LYS A 571 6.77 14.02 -39.74
CA LYS A 571 8.08 13.41 -39.99
C LYS A 571 9.04 13.61 -38.83
N THR A 572 8.91 14.73 -38.13
CA THR A 572 9.82 15.09 -37.05
C THR A 572 9.07 15.57 -35.82
N ILE A 573 9.47 15.10 -34.64
CA ILE A 573 8.99 15.60 -33.34
C ILE A 573 10.16 16.17 -32.55
N ILE A 574 9.99 17.34 -31.97
CA ILE A 574 11.02 18.02 -31.18
C ILE A 574 10.50 18.28 -29.76
N PHE A 575 11.11 17.63 -28.77
CA PHE A 575 10.84 17.85 -27.35
C PHE A 575 11.79 18.91 -26.75
N PRO A 576 11.25 19.84 -25.94
CA PRO A 576 12.02 20.90 -25.28
C PRO A 576 12.94 20.36 -24.18
N LYS A 577 13.77 21.23 -23.60
CA LYS A 577 14.70 20.85 -22.52
C LYS A 577 13.97 20.56 -21.20
N SER A 578 12.78 21.15 -21.04
CA SER A 578 11.94 21.05 -19.86
C SER A 578 11.27 19.69 -19.65
N ILE A 579 11.30 18.78 -20.63
CA ILE A 579 10.64 17.47 -20.50
C ILE A 579 11.48 16.56 -19.60
N THR A 580 11.05 16.46 -18.35
CA THR A 580 11.68 15.57 -17.33
C THR A 580 10.69 14.57 -16.74
N GLY A 581 9.39 14.79 -16.89
CA GLY A 581 8.36 13.84 -16.48
C GLY A 581 8.09 12.78 -17.54
N LYS A 582 7.00 12.02 -17.39
CA LYS A 582 6.64 10.94 -18.31
C LYS A 582 6.30 11.44 -19.71
N VAL A 583 6.71 10.67 -20.71
CA VAL A 583 6.29 10.79 -22.11
C VAL A 583 5.49 9.54 -22.47
N GLY A 584 4.20 9.69 -22.75
CA GLY A 584 3.30 8.57 -23.06
C GLY A 584 3.34 8.13 -24.52
N TYR A 585 2.39 7.25 -24.88
CA TYR A 585 2.17 6.86 -26.26
C TYR A 585 1.78 8.08 -27.12
N LEU A 586 2.51 8.33 -28.20
CA LEU A 586 2.28 9.50 -29.06
C LEU A 586 1.10 9.33 -30.01
N GLY A 587 0.61 8.09 -30.22
CA GLY A 587 -0.34 7.76 -31.28
C GLY A 587 0.35 7.26 -32.55
N VAL A 588 -0.47 6.90 -33.55
CA VAL A 588 0.00 6.32 -34.82
C VAL A 588 0.71 7.37 -35.68
N LEU A 589 1.98 7.13 -35.99
CA LEU A 589 2.86 8.08 -36.71
C LEU A 589 3.52 7.42 -37.94
N LYS A 590 2.74 7.13 -38.98
CA LYS A 590 3.18 6.36 -40.18
C LYS A 590 4.32 6.99 -41.00
N ASN A 591 4.59 8.28 -40.80
CA ASN A 591 5.57 9.05 -41.57
C ASN A 591 6.77 9.49 -40.71
N ILE A 592 6.89 9.01 -39.46
CA ILE A 592 7.92 9.48 -38.54
C ILE A 592 9.31 9.06 -39.02
N GLU A 593 10.22 10.02 -39.07
CA GLU A 593 11.63 9.81 -39.45
C GLU A 593 12.55 10.05 -38.24
N SER A 594 12.22 11.05 -37.40
CA SER A 594 13.07 11.42 -36.27
C SER A 594 12.32 12.01 -35.09
N ILE A 595 12.80 11.71 -33.89
CA ILE A 595 12.36 12.34 -32.65
C ILE A 595 13.59 12.96 -31.97
N THR A 596 13.55 14.23 -31.59
CA THR A 596 14.67 14.91 -30.96
C THR A 596 14.32 15.37 -29.56
N PHE A 597 15.12 14.99 -28.58
CA PHE A 597 15.08 15.55 -27.24
C PHE A 597 16.19 16.56 -27.04
N LYS A 598 15.85 17.78 -26.59
CA LYS A 598 16.84 18.83 -26.33
C LYS A 598 17.44 18.77 -24.92
N GLY A 599 16.79 18.08 -23.98
CA GLY A 599 17.16 18.03 -22.56
C GLY A 599 18.32 17.08 -22.26
N THR A 600 19.27 17.50 -21.43
CA THR A 600 20.39 16.64 -21.00
C THR A 600 19.99 15.62 -19.94
N LYS A 601 18.86 15.86 -19.26
CA LYS A 601 18.20 14.90 -18.37
C LYS A 601 17.15 14.15 -19.17
N ALA A 602 17.18 12.83 -19.11
CA ALA A 602 16.15 12.01 -19.72
C ALA A 602 14.80 12.18 -18.99
N PRO A 603 13.67 12.02 -19.68
CA PRO A 603 12.37 11.83 -19.07
C PRO A 603 12.38 10.72 -18.02
N GLU A 604 11.51 10.83 -17.00
CA GLU A 604 11.27 9.77 -16.00
C GLU A 604 10.98 8.42 -16.68
N ALA A 605 10.15 8.45 -17.72
CA ALA A 605 9.81 7.29 -18.53
C ALA A 605 9.34 7.73 -19.91
N ILE A 606 9.62 6.91 -20.91
CA ILE A 606 9.06 6.98 -22.26
C ILE A 606 8.29 5.68 -22.47
N CYS A 607 6.97 5.78 -22.49
CA CYS A 607 6.07 4.65 -22.39
C CYS A 607 5.41 4.34 -23.74
N ASN A 608 5.21 3.05 -24.01
CA ASN A 608 4.22 2.57 -24.98
C ASN A 608 4.45 3.03 -26.43
N TRP A 609 5.69 3.30 -26.81
CA TRP A 609 6.10 3.60 -28.19
C TRP A 609 6.16 2.35 -29.10
N TYR A 610 5.75 1.21 -28.56
CA TYR A 610 5.50 -0.02 -29.31
C TYR A 610 4.00 -0.27 -29.58
N GLU A 611 3.11 0.51 -28.97
CA GLU A 611 1.67 0.48 -29.29
C GLU A 611 1.49 0.96 -30.73
N ASP A 612 0.66 0.27 -31.53
CA ASP A 612 0.61 0.26 -33.01
C ASP A 612 1.41 -0.84 -33.72
N GLY A 613 1.88 -1.83 -32.94
CA GLY A 613 2.71 -2.88 -33.46
C GLY A 613 4.12 -2.37 -33.74
N GLY A 614 4.68 -1.43 -32.98
CA GLY A 614 6.09 -1.06 -33.05
C GLY A 614 6.49 -0.19 -34.24
N LEU A 615 5.55 0.48 -34.92
CA LEU A 615 5.82 1.30 -36.10
C LEU A 615 6.71 2.50 -35.76
N LEU A 616 6.47 3.14 -34.62
CA LEU A 616 7.31 4.24 -34.14
C LEU A 616 8.72 3.76 -33.81
N ALA A 617 8.83 2.66 -33.06
CA ALA A 617 10.10 2.01 -32.78
C ALA A 617 10.84 1.61 -34.06
N TRP A 618 10.11 1.24 -35.10
CA TRP A 618 10.66 0.85 -36.38
C TRP A 618 11.28 2.01 -37.14
N GLN A 619 10.53 3.08 -37.36
CA GLN A 619 10.85 4.12 -38.35
C GLN A 619 11.70 5.27 -37.77
N ALA A 620 11.60 5.56 -36.47
CA ALA A 620 12.18 6.77 -35.90
C ALA A 620 13.64 6.62 -35.47
N VAL A 621 14.46 7.62 -35.79
CA VAL A 621 15.74 7.88 -35.11
C VAL A 621 15.53 8.86 -33.96
N ILE A 622 15.90 8.45 -32.74
CA ILE A 622 15.81 9.27 -31.53
C ILE A 622 17.15 9.99 -31.32
N TYR A 623 17.17 11.30 -31.52
CA TYR A 623 18.31 12.17 -31.26
C TYR A 623 18.26 12.71 -29.83
N VAL A 624 19.35 12.55 -29.09
CA VAL A 624 19.51 13.03 -27.71
C VAL A 624 20.80 13.85 -27.57
N PRO A 625 20.99 14.64 -26.50
CA PRO A 625 22.24 15.38 -26.33
C PRO A 625 23.45 14.46 -26.13
N LYS A 626 24.65 15.02 -26.31
CA LYS A 626 25.91 14.28 -26.12
C LYS A 626 25.98 13.68 -24.72
N LYS A 627 26.48 12.46 -24.61
CA LYS A 627 26.60 11.65 -23.39
C LYS A 627 25.26 11.24 -22.74
N CYS A 628 24.13 11.41 -23.42
CA CYS A 628 22.80 11.09 -22.87
C CYS A 628 22.19 9.79 -23.40
N VAL A 629 22.82 9.09 -24.36
CA VAL A 629 22.26 7.88 -25.00
C VAL A 629 21.86 6.82 -23.98
N SER A 630 22.73 6.52 -23.01
CA SER A 630 22.44 5.51 -21.97
C SER A 630 21.20 5.88 -21.16
N ALA A 631 21.16 7.11 -20.63
CA ALA A 631 20.04 7.60 -19.81
C ALA A 631 18.69 7.56 -20.55
N TYR A 632 18.66 8.01 -21.82
CA TYR A 632 17.44 7.96 -22.62
C TYR A 632 17.05 6.55 -23.05
N THR A 633 18.04 5.67 -23.28
CA THR A 633 17.76 4.25 -23.56
C THR A 633 17.11 3.59 -22.34
N SER A 634 17.60 3.87 -21.13
CA SER A 634 17.02 3.37 -19.88
C SER A 634 15.62 3.92 -19.58
N ALA A 635 15.29 5.12 -20.08
CA ALA A 635 13.96 5.70 -19.90
C ALA A 635 12.88 5.02 -20.78
N LEU A 636 13.25 4.32 -21.85
CA LEU A 636 12.32 3.62 -22.74
C LEU A 636 11.78 2.35 -22.07
N TRP A 637 10.47 2.29 -21.84
CA TRP A 637 9.82 1.08 -21.31
C TRP A 637 9.63 0.06 -22.43
N LEU A 638 10.35 -1.07 -22.34
CA LEU A 638 10.32 -2.13 -23.34
C LEU A 638 9.33 -3.23 -22.91
N ARG A 639 8.28 -3.49 -23.70
CA ARG A 639 7.56 -4.77 -23.73
C ARG A 639 7.64 -5.32 -25.15
N ALA A 640 8.12 -6.55 -25.28
CA ALA A 640 8.70 -7.07 -26.52
C ALA A 640 7.91 -8.27 -27.09
N TYR A 641 6.65 -8.06 -27.47
CA TYR A 641 5.86 -9.07 -28.18
C TYR A 641 5.10 -8.39 -29.34
N ASP A 642 5.01 -9.06 -30.50
CA ASP A 642 4.22 -8.68 -31.69
C ASP A 642 4.57 -7.33 -32.36
N THR A 643 5.85 -7.03 -32.45
CA THR A 643 6.34 -5.81 -33.13
C THR A 643 6.33 -5.91 -34.67
N TYR A 644 6.30 -4.78 -35.36
CA TYR A 644 6.33 -4.64 -36.83
C TYR A 644 7.56 -5.35 -37.38
N GLN A 645 8.68 -5.21 -36.67
CA GLN A 645 9.96 -5.83 -36.97
C GLN A 645 9.90 -7.35 -36.89
N GLN A 646 9.21 -7.90 -35.88
CA GLN A 646 9.02 -9.33 -35.78
C GLN A 646 8.16 -9.85 -36.95
N ASN A 647 7.09 -9.13 -37.28
CA ASN A 647 6.17 -9.52 -38.35
C ASN A 647 6.77 -9.36 -39.75
N HIS A 648 7.60 -8.34 -39.97
CA HIS A 648 8.16 -8.04 -41.29
C HIS A 648 9.58 -8.56 -41.49
N TYR A 649 10.38 -8.77 -40.42
CA TYR A 649 11.80 -9.14 -40.51
C TYR A 649 12.17 -10.35 -39.63
N GLY A 650 11.23 -10.93 -38.88
CA GLY A 650 11.45 -12.15 -38.09
C GLY A 650 12.24 -11.95 -36.79
N CYS A 651 12.48 -10.72 -36.33
CA CYS A 651 13.23 -10.47 -35.09
C CYS A 651 12.73 -9.25 -34.29
N ILE A 652 12.85 -9.31 -32.97
CA ILE A 652 12.61 -8.20 -32.04
C ILE A 652 13.84 -7.27 -32.02
N MET A 653 13.65 -5.94 -31.99
CA MET A 653 14.74 -4.96 -31.98
C MET A 653 14.45 -3.69 -31.16
N ASP A 654 15.52 -3.08 -30.64
CA ASP A 654 15.49 -1.81 -29.88
C ASP A 654 15.36 -0.55 -30.76
N PHE A 655 15.13 0.60 -30.14
CA PHE A 655 15.13 1.92 -30.80
C PHE A 655 16.52 2.36 -31.28
N ASN A 656 16.55 3.15 -32.36
CA ASN A 656 17.75 3.87 -32.80
C ASN A 656 17.94 5.15 -31.96
N VAL A 657 18.64 5.06 -30.82
CA VAL A 657 18.99 6.22 -29.99
C VAL A 657 20.43 6.67 -30.29
N VAL A 658 20.60 7.91 -30.75
CA VAL A 658 21.88 8.48 -31.19
C VAL A 658 22.08 9.89 -30.63
N GLU A 659 23.34 10.30 -30.50
CA GLU A 659 23.66 11.68 -30.12
C GLU A 659 23.35 12.65 -31.26
N THR A 660 22.90 13.85 -30.91
CA THR A 660 22.63 14.93 -31.88
C THR A 660 23.90 15.28 -32.64
N GLY A 661 23.83 15.24 -33.98
CA GLY A 661 24.97 15.42 -34.86
C GLY A 661 25.77 14.16 -35.17
N ASN A 662 25.31 12.97 -34.74
CA ASN A 662 25.83 11.68 -35.19
C ASN A 662 24.87 11.04 -36.21
N ASP A 663 25.40 10.64 -37.35
CA ASP A 663 24.63 10.07 -38.46
C ASP A 663 24.58 8.53 -38.46
N GLN A 664 25.35 7.89 -37.56
CA GLN A 664 25.40 6.43 -37.48
C GLN A 664 24.37 5.88 -36.48
N VAL A 665 23.52 4.98 -36.98
CA VAL A 665 22.45 4.30 -36.24
C VAL A 665 22.88 2.90 -35.83
N LYS A 666 22.25 2.35 -34.77
CA LYS A 666 22.52 0.97 -34.32
C LYS A 666 21.98 -0.08 -35.29
N ARG A 667 20.93 0.24 -36.03
CA ARG A 667 20.35 -0.63 -37.05
C ARG A 667 19.78 0.14 -38.23
N PHE A 668 19.77 -0.51 -39.39
CA PHE A 668 19.19 0.03 -40.60
C PHE A 668 18.74 -1.08 -41.56
N VAL A 669 17.87 -0.72 -42.50
CA VAL A 669 17.52 -1.58 -43.63
C VAL A 669 18.17 -1.06 -44.90
N ALA A 670 18.73 -1.98 -45.67
CA ALA A 670 19.16 -1.74 -47.05
C ALA A 670 18.72 -2.94 -47.89
N ASP A 671 18.12 -2.69 -49.05
CA ASP A 671 17.64 -3.73 -49.97
C ASP A 671 16.72 -4.79 -49.31
N GLY A 672 15.89 -4.36 -48.36
CA GLY A 672 15.00 -5.22 -47.59
C GLY A 672 15.70 -6.16 -46.59
N ILE A 673 17.00 -5.98 -46.36
CA ILE A 673 17.77 -6.71 -45.35
C ILE A 673 18.00 -5.80 -44.13
N LEU A 674 17.72 -6.34 -42.95
CA LEU A 674 17.90 -5.65 -41.67
C LEU A 674 19.30 -5.94 -41.11
N TYR A 675 20.08 -4.87 -40.94
CA TYR A 675 21.43 -4.90 -40.42
C TYR A 675 21.49 -4.30 -39.01
N HIS A 676 22.31 -4.91 -38.14
CA HIS A 676 22.69 -4.37 -36.82
C HIS A 676 24.19 -4.04 -36.85
N VAL A 677 24.54 -2.81 -36.48
CA VAL A 677 25.91 -2.31 -36.43
C VAL A 677 26.60 -2.86 -35.18
N THR A 678 27.59 -3.73 -35.38
CA THR A 678 28.44 -4.27 -34.30
C THR A 678 29.68 -3.41 -34.07
N LYS A 679 30.08 -2.61 -35.07
CA LYS A 679 31.17 -1.65 -34.97
C LYS A 679 30.89 -0.45 -35.88
N TYR A 680 30.89 0.75 -35.28
CA TYR A 680 30.68 1.98 -36.03
C TYR A 680 31.83 2.24 -37.01
N ALA A 681 31.49 2.81 -38.17
CA ALA A 681 32.47 3.24 -39.15
C ALA A 681 33.25 4.46 -38.63
N SER A 682 34.47 4.65 -39.13
CA SER A 682 35.28 5.85 -38.86
C SER A 682 35.66 6.52 -40.17
N LYS A 683 36.24 7.73 -40.11
CA LYS A 683 36.73 8.43 -41.32
C LYS A 683 37.75 7.60 -42.13
N LYS A 684 38.41 6.61 -41.53
CA LYS A 684 39.47 5.81 -42.17
C LYS A 684 39.10 4.33 -42.40
N ASN A 685 38.11 3.81 -41.69
CA ASN A 685 37.80 2.37 -41.70
C ASN A 685 36.29 2.13 -41.83
N SER A 686 35.93 1.11 -42.61
CA SER A 686 34.55 0.60 -42.67
C SER A 686 34.08 0.13 -41.29
N GLY A 687 32.80 0.31 -41.00
CA GLY A 687 32.17 -0.31 -39.85
C GLY A 687 31.95 -1.80 -40.06
N GLU A 688 31.33 -2.46 -39.09
CA GLU A 688 30.93 -3.87 -39.16
C GLU A 688 29.45 -4.00 -38.81
N VAL A 689 28.76 -4.85 -39.54
CA VAL A 689 27.35 -5.19 -39.32
C VAL A 689 27.13 -6.69 -39.37
N ILE A 690 26.07 -7.13 -38.70
CA ILE A 690 25.50 -8.47 -38.85
C ILE A 690 24.08 -8.38 -39.39
N VAL A 691 23.67 -9.40 -40.15
CA VAL A 691 22.29 -9.54 -40.61
C VAL A 691 21.44 -10.06 -39.45
N LYS A 692 20.33 -9.37 -39.16
CA LYS A 692 19.38 -9.71 -38.09
C LYS A 692 18.04 -10.19 -38.61
N GLY A 693 17.67 -9.81 -39.83
CA GLY A 693 16.41 -10.16 -40.45
C GLY A 693 16.42 -9.86 -41.95
N ALA A 694 15.46 -10.41 -42.67
CA ALA A 694 15.16 -10.05 -44.04
C ALA A 694 13.65 -9.90 -44.19
N ASP A 695 13.21 -8.97 -45.03
CA ASP A 695 11.79 -8.75 -45.27
C ASP A 695 11.11 -10.06 -45.69
N VAL A 696 10.08 -10.46 -44.93
CA VAL A 696 9.36 -11.72 -45.10
C VAL A 696 8.77 -11.86 -46.51
N ASN A 697 8.49 -10.74 -47.19
CA ASN A 697 7.92 -10.72 -48.53
C ASN A 697 8.96 -10.80 -49.66
N LEU A 698 10.26 -10.74 -49.36
CA LEU A 698 11.30 -10.88 -50.38
C LEU A 698 11.31 -12.28 -50.99
N LYS A 699 11.24 -12.35 -52.33
CA LYS A 699 11.45 -13.59 -53.09
C LYS A 699 12.93 -13.89 -53.35
N LYS A 700 13.76 -12.84 -53.37
CA LYS A 700 15.21 -12.92 -53.61
C LYS A 700 15.95 -12.12 -52.54
N ILE A 701 16.92 -12.76 -51.90
CA ILE A 701 17.74 -12.20 -50.82
C ILE A 701 19.20 -12.23 -51.28
N VAL A 702 19.84 -11.06 -51.31
CA VAL A 702 21.26 -10.92 -51.72
C VAL A 702 22.05 -10.25 -50.60
N ILE A 703 22.91 -11.02 -49.93
CA ILE A 703 23.76 -10.54 -48.85
C ILE A 703 25.20 -10.47 -49.36
N LYS A 704 25.64 -9.24 -49.64
CA LYS A 704 27.01 -8.93 -50.05
C LYS A 704 27.96 -8.84 -48.85
N ASN A 705 29.27 -8.92 -49.09
CA ASN A 705 30.30 -8.73 -48.07
C ASN A 705 30.36 -7.30 -47.51
N THR A 706 29.74 -6.33 -48.19
CA THR A 706 29.67 -4.92 -47.79
C THR A 706 28.29 -4.35 -48.07
N VAL A 707 27.86 -3.40 -47.24
CA VAL A 707 26.62 -2.65 -47.39
C VAL A 707 26.89 -1.17 -47.12
N LYS A 708 26.23 -0.27 -47.88
CA LYS A 708 26.31 1.17 -47.68
C LYS A 708 25.01 1.70 -47.09
N TYR A 709 25.09 2.54 -46.07
CA TYR A 709 23.94 3.21 -45.48
C TYR A 709 24.32 4.62 -45.02
N LYS A 710 23.52 5.63 -45.42
CA LYS A 710 23.75 7.06 -45.12
C LYS A 710 25.21 7.51 -45.32
N GLY A 711 25.83 7.12 -46.43
CA GLY A 711 27.21 7.50 -46.76
C GLY A 711 28.32 6.69 -46.05
N TYR A 712 27.98 5.81 -45.10
CA TYR A 712 28.93 4.91 -44.46
C TYR A 712 28.97 3.54 -45.13
N THR A 713 30.16 2.93 -45.17
CA THR A 713 30.36 1.56 -45.65
C THR A 713 30.59 0.62 -44.47
N TYR A 714 29.85 -0.48 -44.42
CA TYR A 714 29.95 -1.51 -43.40
C TYR A 714 30.31 -2.85 -44.04
N LYS A 715 31.26 -3.57 -43.42
CA LYS A 715 31.52 -4.97 -43.73
C LYS A 715 30.47 -5.85 -43.06
N VAL A 716 29.87 -6.76 -43.82
CA VAL A 716 28.93 -7.75 -43.28
C VAL A 716 29.73 -8.92 -42.73
N THR A 717 29.71 -9.12 -41.41
CA THR A 717 30.59 -10.09 -40.74
C THR A 717 29.90 -11.42 -40.46
N ALA A 718 28.59 -11.39 -40.19
CA ALA A 718 27.81 -12.60 -39.93
C ALA A 718 26.31 -12.45 -40.22
N ILE A 719 25.61 -13.58 -40.28
CA ILE A 719 24.15 -13.69 -40.29
C ILE A 719 23.72 -14.33 -38.97
N SER A 720 22.78 -13.70 -38.26
CA SER A 720 22.26 -14.23 -36.99
C SER A 720 21.43 -15.49 -37.24
N ARG A 721 21.47 -16.44 -36.30
CA ARG A 721 20.61 -17.63 -36.32
C ARG A 721 19.14 -17.22 -36.42
N GLY A 722 18.42 -17.80 -37.39
CA GLY A 722 17.01 -17.51 -37.65
C GLY A 722 16.72 -16.19 -38.39
N ALA A 723 17.74 -15.42 -38.79
CA ALA A 723 17.54 -14.13 -39.47
C ALA A 723 16.95 -14.24 -40.89
N ILE A 724 16.98 -15.42 -41.51
CA ILE A 724 16.49 -15.64 -42.87
C ILE A 724 15.63 -16.89 -42.86
N ASP A 725 14.38 -16.75 -43.28
CA ASP A 725 13.58 -17.88 -43.73
C ASP A 725 13.98 -18.24 -45.16
N TYR A 726 14.54 -19.43 -45.35
CA TYR A 726 15.02 -19.90 -46.65
C TYR A 726 13.90 -20.53 -47.50
N LYS A 727 12.71 -20.77 -46.91
CA LYS A 727 11.64 -21.51 -47.58
C LYS A 727 11.09 -20.73 -48.77
N GLY A 728 11.26 -21.28 -49.97
CA GLY A 728 10.71 -20.70 -51.20
C GLY A 728 11.39 -19.39 -51.65
N LYS A 729 12.61 -19.09 -51.16
CA LYS A 729 13.36 -17.87 -51.50
C LYS A 729 14.69 -18.18 -52.19
N GLU A 730 15.06 -17.37 -53.17
CA GLU A 730 16.40 -17.40 -53.76
C GLU A 730 17.38 -16.62 -52.87
N VAL A 731 18.31 -17.32 -52.20
CA VAL A 731 19.24 -16.69 -51.24
C VAL A 731 20.69 -16.77 -51.74
N TYR A 732 21.30 -15.61 -51.98
CA TYR A 732 22.71 -15.47 -52.36
C TYR A 732 23.48 -14.81 -51.22
N ILE A 733 24.47 -15.51 -50.67
CA ILE A 733 25.33 -15.01 -49.57
C ILE A 733 26.78 -15.05 -50.04
N ASP A 734 27.48 -13.92 -49.93
CA ASP A 734 28.91 -13.82 -50.23
C ASP A 734 29.72 -14.79 -49.36
N LYS A 735 30.69 -15.48 -49.96
CA LYS A 735 31.50 -16.53 -49.32
C LYS A 735 32.26 -16.05 -48.07
N SER A 736 32.51 -14.75 -47.96
CA SER A 736 33.24 -14.16 -46.83
C SER A 736 32.37 -13.89 -45.58
N VAL A 737 31.05 -14.06 -45.67
CA VAL A 737 30.11 -13.82 -44.56
C VAL A 737 29.86 -15.10 -43.77
N LYS A 738 30.11 -15.05 -42.44
CA LYS A 738 29.91 -16.22 -41.56
C LYS A 738 28.42 -16.47 -41.30
N ARG A 739 28.00 -17.73 -41.29
CA ARG A 739 26.65 -18.16 -40.85
C ARG A 739 26.77 -18.66 -39.42
N ASN A 740 26.09 -18.01 -38.47
CA ASN A 740 26.10 -18.38 -37.06
C ASN A 740 24.84 -19.16 -36.67
#